data_AF-A0A147ESX4-F1
#
_entry.id   AF-A0A147ESX4-F1
#
_cell.length_a   1.000
_cell.length_b   1.000
_cell.length_c   1.000
_cell.angle_alpha   90.00
_cell.angle_beta   90.00
_cell.angle_gamma   90.00
#
_symmetry.space_group_name_H-M   'P 1'
#
loop_
_entity.id
_entity.type
_entity.pdbx_description
1 polymer ?
#
loop_
_entity_poly.entity_id
_entity_poly.type
_entity_poly.pdbx_seq_one_letter_code
_entity_poly.pdbx_strand_id
1 'polypeptide(L)'
;MSTAGFDFASGNLSKLLALPKYVLSLVLSWFVPRVGDRWVFGSAAGVGEGALAVARALLAEQPDARITWMVADEAEAERARSEGFVPVVRRGRAGFWATLRAGHIVVTHGLGDVNRFGVTGGFIVQLWHGAPLKRLHFDSPVTTAVAGPPLVRSLLTRMYRAGAQQIDLYVAGSPTAADRLRSAFRVHPGRVRVLGDPRDDALVRSAGAAEGLDAARDEVRAHLERDGASVPAGRSLVLYAPTWRDGAADPAIPTSAEADMIREICERTGSHLVIRPHPLGRGAYDGLIGDRVHVLGSDSLRDITPVLGAFDAVITDYSSIALDFSVLGRPIIWFAPDLEQYGGTRGLYEPLAVTASGRVFRDWAGVVQAWASLSAPGERSAFARDARTIADRFHVHRDGRSAERVLAEIRRLRTPVAELIDPEGVFFESFYGRQVSCNPLALDREIARRFPDRTRYWSVTSERQSVPSGAIPLLVGGREWFAARRGVRLLIVNDWLRYGFRRRRGQVVLQTWHGTMLKHLALGRPRVSLRTRIAIRRESRRWSLMLSQNPHSTEQFRASYAFTGEILETGYPRDDRLAQAIAGETVNPVAVRLARAELGVPVDKRVLVYAPTWRDRGVTLVDDLDVRRLAEQLGEEWVVVARGHTRTHAFGTYSDAGGRVVDASQHPDVSTVILAADVLVTDYSSIMFDAAVSRTPMLFFVPDLPAYRDRERGFTFDFEREAPGPLLDSRDAVVEHARALASAGRDAAWVRGFAGAAEEWRARFAPHDDGRAAVRVVDALIARGALPQPGAIAARG
;
A
#
# COMPACT_ATOMS: atom_id res chain seq x y z
N MET A 1 26.69 30.38 -1.15
CA MET A 1 27.85 29.55 -1.60
C MET A 1 27.45 28.82 -2.86
N SER A 2 28.29 28.90 -3.89
CA SER A 2 28.16 28.27 -5.20
C SER A 2 27.53 26.86 -5.13
N THR A 3 26.34 26.76 -5.73
CA THR A 3 25.59 25.53 -5.97
C THR A 3 26.18 24.83 -7.20
N ALA A 4 27.37 24.26 -7.06
CA ALA A 4 27.83 23.23 -8.00
C ALA A 4 26.85 22.04 -7.91
N GLY A 5 26.37 21.59 -9.08
CA GLY A 5 25.28 20.62 -9.23
C GLY A 5 25.39 19.42 -8.30
N PHE A 6 24.28 19.10 -7.62
CA PHE A 6 24.17 17.87 -6.85
C PHE A 6 24.15 16.69 -7.82
N ASP A 7 25.26 15.96 -7.88
CA ASP A 7 25.32 14.64 -8.48
C ASP A 7 25.13 13.59 -7.37
N PHE A 8 24.32 12.56 -7.62
CA PHE A 8 24.14 11.44 -6.69
C PHE A 8 25.46 10.78 -6.30
N ALA A 9 26.45 10.75 -7.20
CA ALA A 9 27.78 10.21 -6.90
C ALA A 9 28.53 11.05 -5.84
N SER A 10 28.53 12.38 -5.99
CA SER A 10 29.19 13.29 -5.03
C SER A 10 28.46 13.31 -3.68
N GLY A 11 27.13 13.23 -3.69
CA GLY A 11 26.30 13.07 -2.49
C GLY A 11 26.60 11.77 -1.73
N ASN A 12 26.76 10.65 -2.45
CA ASN A 12 27.10 9.35 -1.86
C ASN A 12 28.51 9.34 -1.26
N LEU A 13 29.50 9.94 -1.93
CA LEU A 13 30.87 10.07 -1.40
C LEU A 13 30.89 10.90 -0.12
N SER A 14 30.21 12.05 -0.10
CA SER A 14 30.10 12.90 1.10
C SER A 14 29.49 12.14 2.30
N LYS A 15 28.49 11.28 2.04
CA LYS A 15 27.85 10.46 3.06
C LYS A 15 28.80 9.43 3.66
N LEU A 16 29.65 8.81 2.84
CA LEU A 16 30.68 7.86 3.30
C LEU A 16 31.75 8.56 4.13
N LEU A 17 32.25 9.72 3.68
CA LEU A 17 33.24 10.50 4.42
C LEU A 17 32.70 11.00 5.78
N ALA A 18 31.39 11.15 5.91
CA ALA A 18 30.74 11.54 7.16
C ALA A 18 30.51 10.38 8.16
N LEU A 19 30.87 9.14 7.83
CA LEU A 19 30.64 7.97 8.69
C LEU A 19 31.17 8.14 10.13
N PRO A 20 32.38 8.68 10.38
CA PRO A 20 32.86 8.91 11.74
C PRO A 20 31.95 9.83 12.57
N LYS A 21 31.31 10.81 11.94
CA LYS A 21 30.36 11.72 12.61
C LYS A 21 29.08 11.01 13.01
N TYR A 22 28.58 10.09 12.18
CA TYR A 22 27.42 9.27 12.53
C TYR A 22 27.73 8.32 13.71
N VAL A 23 28.91 7.69 13.72
CA VAL A 23 29.33 6.81 14.81
C VAL A 23 29.49 7.61 16.10
N LEU A 24 30.20 8.74 16.07
CA LEU A 24 30.35 9.61 17.22
C LEU A 24 28.98 10.07 17.76
N SER A 25 28.07 10.46 16.87
CA SER A 25 26.75 10.91 17.30
C SER A 25 25.87 9.78 17.85
N LEU A 26 26.01 8.56 17.33
CA LEU A 26 25.37 7.38 17.93
C LEU A 26 25.85 7.17 19.36
N VAL A 27 27.17 7.23 19.59
CA VAL A 27 27.75 7.09 20.94
C VAL A 27 27.26 8.20 21.86
N LEU A 28 27.29 9.46 21.41
CA LEU A 28 26.79 10.59 22.20
C LEU A 28 25.30 10.46 22.54
N SER A 29 24.48 9.92 21.63
CA SER A 29 23.05 9.72 21.87
C SER A 29 22.74 8.75 23.01
N TRP A 30 23.69 7.91 23.43
CA TRP A 30 23.53 7.04 24.60
C TRP A 30 23.70 7.78 25.93
N PHE A 31 24.40 8.91 25.95
CA PHE A 31 24.71 9.67 27.16
C PHE A 31 23.97 11.00 27.27
N VAL A 32 23.44 11.50 26.15
CA VAL A 32 22.69 12.76 26.12
C VAL A 32 21.19 12.49 26.19
N PRO A 33 20.52 12.80 27.31
CA PRO A 33 19.08 12.58 27.43
C PRO A 33 18.31 13.53 26.51
N ARG A 34 17.23 13.00 25.92
CA ARG A 34 16.27 13.79 25.15
C ARG A 34 15.22 14.39 26.07
N VAL A 35 14.76 15.59 25.73
CA VAL A 35 13.74 16.31 26.48
C VAL A 35 12.43 16.19 25.72
N GLY A 36 11.45 15.53 26.34
CA GLY A 36 10.21 15.10 25.67
C GLY A 36 9.37 16.24 25.09
N ASP A 37 9.38 17.41 25.70
CA ASP A 37 8.63 18.61 25.30
C ASP A 37 9.36 19.49 24.26
N ARG A 38 10.60 19.14 23.88
CA ARG A 38 11.37 19.92 22.90
C ARG A 38 11.09 19.45 21.48
N TRP A 39 10.70 20.39 20.63
CA TRP A 39 10.43 20.17 19.23
C TRP A 39 11.46 20.86 18.36
N VAL A 40 11.95 20.13 17.37
CA VAL A 40 12.80 20.66 16.30
C VAL A 40 12.10 20.46 14.98
N PHE A 41 11.92 21.57 14.24
CA PHE A 41 11.37 21.57 12.90
C PHE A 41 12.44 21.99 11.89
N GLY A 42 12.32 21.50 10.67
CA GLY A 42 13.11 21.96 9.55
C GLY A 42 12.47 21.60 8.22
N SER A 43 12.74 22.40 7.19
CA SER A 43 12.32 22.13 5.82
C SER A 43 13.37 22.67 4.85
N ALA A 44 13.63 21.95 3.75
CA ALA A 44 14.53 22.44 2.70
C ALA A 44 13.99 23.70 1.99
N ALA A 45 12.68 23.97 2.08
CA ALA A 45 12.04 25.18 1.58
C ALA A 45 12.15 26.39 2.54
N GLY A 46 12.84 26.25 3.67
CA GLY A 46 12.92 27.28 4.72
C GLY A 46 11.76 27.17 5.72
N VAL A 47 11.25 28.30 6.21
CA VAL A 47 10.11 28.35 7.14
C VAL A 47 8.79 28.25 6.36
N GLY A 48 8.32 27.03 6.11
CA GLY A 48 7.14 26.76 5.28
C GLY A 48 6.81 25.26 5.20
N GLU A 49 6.09 24.87 4.15
CA GLU A 49 5.65 23.50 3.86
C GLU A 49 4.81 22.89 5.00
N GLY A 50 4.59 21.57 4.95
CA GLY A 50 3.82 20.86 5.98
C GLY A 50 4.41 20.99 7.39
N ALA A 51 5.72 21.26 7.53
CA ALA A 51 6.35 21.47 8.83
C ALA A 51 5.80 22.71 9.54
N LEU A 52 5.56 23.80 8.80
CA LEU A 52 4.99 25.02 9.36
C LEU A 52 3.54 24.80 9.80
N ALA A 53 2.75 24.06 9.01
CA ALA A 53 1.38 23.71 9.36
C ALA A 53 1.31 22.91 10.67
N VAL A 54 2.17 21.90 10.84
CA VAL A 54 2.26 21.10 12.08
C VAL A 54 2.74 21.95 13.27
N ALA A 55 3.73 22.84 13.07
CA ALA A 55 4.21 23.72 14.12
C ALA A 55 3.12 24.70 14.61
N ARG A 56 2.35 25.28 13.69
CA ARG A 56 1.22 26.16 14.01
C ARG A 56 0.10 25.41 14.74
N ALA A 57 -0.25 24.21 14.29
CA ALA A 57 -1.22 23.37 14.99
C ALA A 57 -0.75 23.01 16.41
N LEU A 58 0.56 22.80 16.60
CA LEU A 58 1.13 22.55 17.91
C LEU A 58 0.98 23.75 18.84
N LEU A 59 1.29 24.96 18.37
CA LEU A 59 1.12 26.18 19.17
C LEU A 59 -0.34 26.49 19.47
N ALA A 60 -1.25 26.21 18.53
CA ALA A 60 -2.68 26.39 18.75
C ALA A 60 -3.22 25.53 19.90
N GLU A 61 -2.72 24.30 20.02
CA GLU A 61 -3.12 23.38 21.09
C GLU A 61 -2.27 23.50 22.37
N GLN A 62 -1.01 23.94 22.23
CA GLN A 62 -0.03 24.08 23.32
C GLN A 62 0.77 25.39 23.13
N PRO A 63 0.23 26.53 23.60
CA PRO A 63 0.87 27.83 23.43
C PRO A 63 2.28 27.93 24.04
N ASP A 64 2.56 27.15 25.08
CA ASP A 64 3.86 27.09 25.77
C ASP A 64 4.86 26.12 25.11
N ALA A 65 4.50 25.51 23.97
CA ALA A 65 5.36 24.54 23.30
C ALA A 65 6.67 25.19 22.83
N ARG A 66 7.80 24.58 23.21
CA ARG A 66 9.14 25.07 22.84
C ARG A 66 9.53 24.57 21.46
N ILE A 67 9.28 25.39 20.46
CA ILE A 67 9.59 25.11 19.05
C ILE A 67 10.92 25.74 18.66
N THR A 68 11.87 24.90 18.26
CA THR A 68 13.12 25.32 17.62
C THR A 68 13.03 25.08 16.11
N TRP A 69 13.26 26.11 15.31
CA TRP A 69 13.30 25.99 13.86
C TRP A 69 14.74 25.98 13.33
N MET A 70 15.07 24.97 12.51
CA MET A 70 16.38 24.86 11.88
C MET A 70 16.45 25.75 10.64
N VAL A 71 17.30 26.78 10.69
CA VAL A 71 17.42 27.79 9.63
C VAL A 71 18.76 27.70 8.88
N ALA A 72 18.76 28.11 7.62
CA ALA A 72 19.95 28.17 6.78
C ALA A 72 20.64 29.55 6.77
N ASP A 73 19.87 30.62 6.91
CA ASP A 73 20.31 32.02 6.80
C ASP A 73 19.48 32.96 7.72
N GLU A 74 19.83 34.24 7.76
CA GLU A 74 19.17 35.23 8.62
C GLU A 74 17.74 35.56 8.15
N ALA A 75 17.44 35.43 6.85
CA ALA A 75 16.09 35.66 6.35
C ALA A 75 15.12 34.59 6.86
N GLU A 76 15.55 33.33 6.87
CA GLU A 76 14.81 32.25 7.54
C GLU A 76 14.74 32.46 9.06
N ALA A 77 15.80 32.98 9.69
CA ALA A 77 15.79 33.27 11.13
C ALA A 77 14.72 34.30 11.48
N GLU A 78 14.63 35.38 10.70
CA GLU A 78 13.62 36.42 10.91
C GLU A 78 12.21 35.91 10.66
N ARG A 79 12.02 35.09 9.61
CA ARG A 79 10.73 34.44 9.36
C ARG A 79 10.34 33.47 10.49
N ALA A 80 11.29 32.74 11.08
CA ALA A 80 11.00 31.86 12.20
C ALA A 80 10.61 32.65 13.46
N ARG A 81 11.27 33.79 13.73
CA ARG A 81 10.91 34.68 14.84
C ARG A 81 9.52 35.27 14.69
N SER A 82 9.12 35.66 13.49
CA SER A 82 7.76 36.21 13.25
C SER A 82 6.64 35.17 13.43
N GLU A 83 6.96 33.88 13.32
CA GLU A 83 6.05 32.78 13.68
C GLU A 83 6.11 32.40 15.17
N GLY A 84 6.94 33.08 15.99
CA GLY A 84 7.12 32.79 17.41
C GLY A 84 8.07 31.62 17.71
N PHE A 85 8.88 31.17 16.74
CA PHE A 85 9.82 30.07 16.92
C PHE A 85 11.22 30.54 17.31
N VAL A 86 12.01 29.66 17.93
CA VAL A 86 13.43 29.91 18.23
C VAL A 86 14.28 29.49 17.02
N PRO A 87 14.88 30.41 16.25
CA PRO A 87 15.73 30.04 15.12
C PRO A 87 17.09 29.51 15.60
N VAL A 88 17.54 28.41 15.02
CA VAL A 88 18.87 27.85 15.25
C VAL A 88 19.51 27.49 13.92
N VAL A 89 20.74 27.98 13.69
CA VAL A 89 21.49 27.65 12.48
C VAL A 89 21.71 26.14 12.40
N ARG A 90 21.16 25.54 11.34
CA ARG A 90 21.11 24.09 11.12
C ARG A 90 22.50 23.44 11.14
N ARG A 91 23.47 24.09 10.48
CA ARG A 91 24.86 23.62 10.38
C ARG A 91 25.69 24.21 11.50
N GLY A 92 26.14 23.37 12.43
CA GLY A 92 27.02 23.80 13.51
C GLY A 92 26.72 23.11 14.83
N ARG A 93 27.41 23.54 15.89
CA ARG A 93 27.29 22.97 17.23
C ARG A 93 25.90 23.23 17.83
N ALA A 94 25.35 24.42 17.67
CA ALA A 94 24.02 24.77 18.18
C ALA A 94 22.92 23.89 17.56
N GLY A 95 22.87 23.81 16.22
CA GLY A 95 21.92 22.93 15.51
C GLY A 95 22.09 21.45 15.86
N PHE A 96 23.33 20.98 16.05
CA PHE A 96 23.60 19.61 16.51
C PHE A 96 23.00 19.35 17.90
N TRP A 97 23.29 20.20 18.88
CA TRP A 97 22.80 20.04 20.25
C TRP A 97 21.29 20.19 20.37
N ALA A 98 20.69 21.14 19.63
CA ALA A 98 19.24 21.29 19.57
C ALA A 98 18.58 20.02 19.02
N THR A 99 19.08 19.47 17.92
CA THR A 99 18.55 18.23 17.31
C THR A 99 18.78 17.00 18.21
N LEU A 100 19.97 16.88 18.80
CA LEU A 100 20.34 15.76 19.68
C LEU A 100 19.48 15.67 20.95
N ARG A 101 19.07 16.83 21.50
CA ARG A 101 18.25 16.89 22.72
C ARG A 101 16.74 16.91 22.47
N ALA A 102 16.30 17.09 21.22
CA ALA A 102 14.89 17.17 20.88
C ALA A 102 14.16 15.85 21.17
N GLY A 103 12.97 15.92 21.77
CA GLY A 103 12.08 14.77 21.89
C GLY A 103 11.44 14.43 20.54
N HIS A 104 11.08 15.47 19.78
CA HIS A 104 10.39 15.39 18.51
C HIS A 104 11.17 16.12 17.41
N ILE A 105 11.33 15.48 16.26
CA ILE A 105 12.03 16.01 15.10
C ILE A 105 11.10 15.90 13.89
N VAL A 106 10.70 17.03 13.32
CA VAL A 106 9.76 17.09 12.18
C VAL A 106 10.50 17.64 10.96
N VAL A 107 10.45 16.89 9.86
CA VAL A 107 11.14 17.20 8.59
C VAL A 107 10.22 16.98 7.38
N THR A 108 10.55 17.54 6.21
CA THR A 108 9.73 17.47 4.99
C THR A 108 10.46 16.82 3.80
N HIS A 109 11.73 17.12 3.58
CA HIS A 109 12.50 16.59 2.45
C HIS A 109 13.39 15.43 2.88
N GLY A 110 13.95 15.53 4.09
CA GLY A 110 14.86 14.52 4.60
C GLY A 110 15.51 14.92 5.90
N LEU A 111 16.32 14.03 6.44
CA LEU A 111 17.06 14.28 7.68
C LEU A 111 18.07 15.42 7.58
N GLY A 112 18.35 15.86 6.35
CA GLY A 112 19.16 17.05 6.07
C GLY A 112 18.46 18.36 6.38
N ASP A 113 17.14 18.38 6.60
CA ASP A 113 16.37 19.58 6.99
C ASP A 113 16.74 20.07 8.39
N VAL A 114 17.24 19.15 9.21
CA VAL A 114 17.80 19.41 10.53
C VAL A 114 19.28 19.04 10.55
N ASN A 115 19.93 19.10 11.71
CA ASN A 115 21.27 18.57 11.83
C ASN A 115 21.23 17.03 11.84
N ARG A 116 21.39 16.42 10.65
CA ARG A 116 21.28 14.96 10.42
C ARG A 116 22.11 14.07 11.35
N PHE A 117 23.12 14.61 12.02
CA PHE A 117 23.93 13.84 12.95
C PHE A 117 23.21 13.69 14.29
N GLY A 118 22.49 14.71 14.76
CA GLY A 118 21.78 14.69 16.04
C GLY A 118 20.45 13.93 16.05
N VAL A 119 20.03 13.28 14.97
CA VAL A 119 18.68 12.69 14.88
C VAL A 119 18.55 11.34 15.60
N THR A 120 19.67 10.63 15.81
CA THR A 120 19.70 9.26 16.36
C THR A 120 19.03 9.17 17.73
N GLY A 121 18.01 8.32 17.86
CA GLY A 121 17.25 8.11 19.09
C GLY A 121 16.13 9.14 19.35
N GLY A 122 15.94 10.11 18.46
CA GLY A 122 14.81 11.05 18.51
C GLY A 122 13.55 10.43 17.91
N PHE A 123 12.38 10.98 18.24
CA PHE A 123 11.14 10.61 17.57
C PHE A 123 11.03 11.42 16.26
N ILE A 124 11.23 10.78 15.13
CA ILE A 124 11.36 11.44 13.83
C ILE A 124 10.08 11.30 13.02
N VAL A 125 9.53 12.44 12.60
CA VAL A 125 8.37 12.56 11.72
C VAL A 125 8.81 13.11 10.38
N GLN A 126 8.58 12.33 9.33
CA GLN A 126 8.82 12.70 7.95
C GLN A 126 7.49 13.02 7.28
N LEU A 127 7.22 14.31 7.07
CA LEU A 127 6.01 14.80 6.42
C LEU A 127 6.03 14.60 4.91
N TRP A 128 7.22 14.37 4.34
CA TRP A 128 7.44 14.39 2.91
C TRP A 128 7.12 15.77 2.28
N HIS A 129 7.34 15.91 0.98
CA HIS A 129 7.23 17.18 0.23
C HIS A 129 6.42 16.99 -1.06
N GLY A 130 5.42 16.11 -0.98
CA GLY A 130 4.45 15.87 -2.04
C GLY A 130 4.28 14.44 -2.48
N ALA A 131 3.06 14.11 -2.89
CA ALA A 131 2.71 12.80 -3.37
C ALA A 131 3.71 12.31 -4.46
N PRO A 132 4.35 11.13 -4.28
CA PRO A 132 5.43 10.71 -5.17
C PRO A 132 4.92 10.36 -6.58
N LEU A 133 5.18 11.19 -7.60
CA LEU A 133 5.00 10.79 -9.02
C LEU A 133 6.20 10.00 -9.55
N LYS A 134 7.39 10.46 -9.18
CA LYS A 134 8.68 9.93 -9.61
C LYS A 134 9.11 8.81 -8.66
N ARG A 135 9.81 7.79 -9.18
CA ARG A 135 10.40 6.75 -8.32
C ARG A 135 11.38 7.37 -7.35
N LEU A 136 11.28 6.96 -6.08
CA LEU A 136 12.06 7.55 -5.00
C LEU A 136 13.02 6.52 -4.42
N HIS A 137 14.16 7.00 -3.93
CA HIS A 137 15.03 6.24 -3.04
C HIS A 137 15.35 4.83 -3.58
N PHE A 138 14.98 3.73 -2.91
CA PHE A 138 15.31 2.37 -3.40
C PHE A 138 14.55 1.95 -4.66
N ASP A 139 13.46 2.63 -5.01
CA ASP A 139 12.71 2.37 -6.24
C ASP A 139 13.31 3.13 -7.43
N SER A 140 14.13 4.15 -7.15
CA SER A 140 14.88 4.88 -8.17
C SER A 140 16.19 4.16 -8.48
N PRO A 141 16.52 3.93 -9.77
CA PRO A 141 17.76 3.26 -10.16
C PRO A 141 19.02 4.04 -9.77
N VAL A 142 18.92 5.37 -9.59
CA VAL A 142 20.07 6.26 -9.36
C VAL A 142 20.52 6.35 -7.91
N THR A 143 19.65 6.08 -6.92
CA THR A 143 19.96 6.33 -5.49
C THR A 143 21.17 5.56 -4.98
N THR A 144 21.36 4.33 -5.45
CA THR A 144 22.51 3.48 -5.09
C THR A 144 23.49 3.31 -6.25
N ALA A 145 23.32 4.07 -7.32
CA ALA A 145 24.25 4.09 -8.43
C ALA A 145 25.52 4.84 -7.98
N VAL A 146 26.57 4.07 -7.69
CA VAL A 146 27.91 4.59 -7.44
C VAL A 146 28.86 3.72 -8.24
N ALA A 147 29.75 4.36 -9.01
CA ALA A 147 30.88 3.68 -9.62
C ALA A 147 31.81 3.19 -8.50
N GLY A 148 31.90 1.87 -8.28
CA GLY A 148 32.76 1.31 -7.25
C GLY A 148 32.53 -0.18 -6.96
N PRO A 149 33.36 -0.79 -6.09
CA PRO A 149 33.27 -2.20 -5.76
C PRO A 149 31.92 -2.59 -5.12
N PRO A 150 31.42 -3.83 -5.32
CA PRO A 150 30.15 -4.30 -4.75
C PRO A 150 30.00 -4.08 -3.23
N LEU A 151 31.11 -4.11 -2.49
CA LEU A 151 31.14 -3.87 -1.05
C LEU A 151 30.71 -2.43 -0.69
N VAL A 152 31.16 -1.42 -1.45
CA VAL A 152 30.82 0.00 -1.22
C VAL A 152 29.33 0.22 -1.46
N ARG A 153 28.80 -0.36 -2.55
CA ARG A 153 27.36 -0.31 -2.85
C ARG A 153 26.52 -0.99 -1.77
N SER A 154 26.98 -2.12 -1.23
CA SER A 154 26.33 -2.83 -0.11
C SER A 154 26.30 -1.99 1.16
N LEU A 155 27.42 -1.35 1.52
CA LEU A 155 27.53 -0.44 2.66
C LEU A 155 26.58 0.76 2.52
N LEU A 156 26.58 1.42 1.36
CA LEU A 156 25.66 2.53 1.06
C LEU A 156 24.20 2.10 1.18
N THR A 157 23.85 0.95 0.59
CA THR A 157 22.51 0.37 0.70
C THR A 157 22.10 0.18 2.16
N ARG A 158 23.02 -0.31 3.00
CA ARG A 158 22.79 -0.47 4.45
C ARG A 158 22.61 0.87 5.14
N MET A 159 23.41 1.89 4.82
CA MET A 159 23.29 3.23 5.39
C MET A 159 21.97 3.92 5.01
N TYR A 160 21.54 3.82 3.75
CA TYR A 160 20.24 4.33 3.32
C TYR A 160 19.08 3.60 4.01
N ARG A 161 19.17 2.27 4.11
CA ARG A 161 18.17 1.48 4.83
C ARG A 161 18.11 1.86 6.30
N ALA A 162 19.25 2.00 6.98
CA ALA A 162 19.30 2.43 8.37
C ALA A 162 18.71 3.84 8.56
N GLY A 163 19.04 4.78 7.65
CA GLY A 163 18.51 6.14 7.67
C GLY A 163 17.00 6.23 7.45
N ALA A 164 16.42 5.34 6.65
CA ALA A 164 14.97 5.23 6.50
C ALA A 164 14.32 4.54 7.72
N GLN A 165 14.96 3.49 8.25
CA GLN A 165 14.45 2.71 9.38
C GLN A 165 14.60 3.39 10.75
N GLN A 166 15.21 4.58 10.83
CA GLN A 166 15.17 5.40 12.05
C GLN A 166 14.00 6.39 12.06
N ILE A 167 13.29 6.59 10.94
CA ILE A 167 12.10 7.45 10.91
C ILE A 167 10.92 6.70 11.54
N ASP A 168 10.29 7.29 12.55
CA ASP A 168 9.21 6.67 13.32
C ASP A 168 7.86 6.78 12.62
N LEU A 169 7.61 7.93 11.97
CA LEU A 169 6.37 8.22 11.26
C LEU A 169 6.65 8.87 9.91
N TYR A 170 6.20 8.24 8.83
CA TYR A 170 6.03 8.87 7.53
C TYR A 170 4.57 9.24 7.33
N VAL A 171 4.32 10.44 6.84
CA VAL A 171 2.98 10.94 6.52
C VAL A 171 2.73 10.82 5.02
N ALA A 172 1.50 10.50 4.65
CA ALA A 172 1.05 10.41 3.26
C ALA A 172 -0.37 10.98 3.09
N GLY A 173 -0.62 11.67 1.99
CA GLY A 173 -1.96 12.13 1.59
C GLY A 173 -2.96 11.03 1.23
N SER A 174 -2.47 9.84 0.81
CA SER A 174 -3.32 8.73 0.34
C SER A 174 -2.64 7.36 0.50
N PRO A 175 -3.42 6.26 0.42
CA PRO A 175 -2.84 4.92 0.36
C PRO A 175 -1.92 4.73 -0.86
N THR A 176 -2.22 5.39 -1.99
CA THR A 176 -1.35 5.38 -3.19
C THR A 176 0.03 5.94 -2.87
N ALA A 177 0.09 7.11 -2.21
CA ALA A 177 1.35 7.71 -1.77
C ALA A 177 2.02 6.86 -0.69
N ALA A 178 1.25 6.30 0.26
CA ALA A 178 1.78 5.45 1.32
C ALA A 178 2.48 4.20 0.77
N ASP A 179 1.89 3.51 -0.20
CA ASP A 179 2.47 2.32 -0.84
C ASP A 179 3.79 2.65 -1.55
N ARG A 180 3.85 3.79 -2.24
CA ARG A 180 5.07 4.32 -2.88
C ARG A 180 6.17 4.62 -1.84
N LEU A 181 5.83 5.27 -0.73
CA LEU A 181 6.78 5.54 0.36
C LEU A 181 7.27 4.25 1.04
N ARG A 182 6.38 3.29 1.30
CA ARG A 182 6.72 1.97 1.88
C ARG A 182 7.75 1.25 1.03
N SER A 183 7.52 1.22 -0.28
CA SER A 183 8.42 0.59 -1.25
C SER A 183 9.76 1.32 -1.32
N ALA A 184 9.74 2.63 -1.60
CA ALA A 184 10.92 3.46 -1.75
C ALA A 184 11.86 3.43 -0.54
N PHE A 185 11.31 3.47 0.67
CA PHE A 185 12.08 3.51 1.91
C PHE A 185 12.29 2.13 2.53
N ARG A 186 11.67 1.08 1.99
CA ARG A 186 11.71 -0.31 2.50
C ARG A 186 11.34 -0.38 3.98
N VAL A 187 10.29 0.35 4.34
CA VAL A 187 9.74 0.41 5.70
C VAL A 187 8.46 -0.40 5.81
N HIS A 188 8.11 -0.81 7.02
CA HIS A 188 6.91 -1.59 7.25
C HIS A 188 5.64 -0.73 7.08
N PRO A 189 4.50 -1.34 6.70
CA PRO A 189 3.25 -0.62 6.51
C PRO A 189 2.90 0.30 7.67
N GLY A 190 3.06 -0.18 8.91
CA GLY A 190 2.70 0.59 10.10
C GLY A 190 3.64 1.74 10.48
N ARG A 191 4.65 2.06 9.66
CA ARG A 191 5.45 3.29 9.79
C ARG A 191 4.99 4.40 8.86
N VAL A 192 4.12 4.11 7.91
CA VAL A 192 3.57 5.11 6.98
C VAL A 192 2.07 5.21 7.26
N ARG A 193 1.61 6.42 7.57
CA ARG A 193 0.22 6.71 7.92
C ARG A 193 -0.41 7.63 6.90
N VAL A 194 -1.59 7.26 6.43
CA VAL A 194 -2.43 8.12 5.61
C VAL A 194 -3.12 9.13 6.53
N LEU A 195 -2.58 10.34 6.59
CA LEU A 195 -3.03 11.42 7.47
C LEU A 195 -3.18 12.74 6.69
N GLY A 196 -3.43 12.68 5.39
CA GLY A 196 -3.43 13.90 4.56
C GLY A 196 -2.04 14.51 4.42
N ASP A 197 -1.92 15.56 3.61
CA ASP A 197 -0.67 16.30 3.42
C ASP A 197 -0.78 17.66 4.13
N PRO A 198 -0.08 17.89 5.26
CA PRO A 198 -0.21 19.13 6.05
C PRO A 198 0.09 20.43 5.29
N ARG A 199 0.85 20.36 4.19
CA ARG A 199 1.11 21.55 3.37
C ARG A 199 -0.13 22.04 2.64
N ASP A 200 -1.05 21.13 2.30
CA ASP A 200 -2.28 21.45 1.58
C ASP A 200 -3.34 22.04 2.52
N ASP A 201 -3.11 21.99 3.84
CA ASP A 201 -4.04 22.59 4.80
C ASP A 201 -4.19 24.11 4.60
N ALA A 202 -3.08 24.80 4.28
CA ALA A 202 -3.12 26.22 3.97
C ALA A 202 -3.85 26.49 2.65
N LEU A 203 -3.63 25.64 1.64
CA LEU A 203 -4.28 25.73 0.34
C LEU A 203 -5.79 25.50 0.43
N VAL A 204 -6.23 24.48 1.16
CA VAL A 204 -7.65 24.19 1.37
C VAL A 204 -8.33 25.35 2.10
N ARG A 205 -7.68 25.91 3.14
CA ARG A 205 -8.23 27.06 3.87
C ARG A 205 -8.31 28.32 3.01
N SER A 206 -7.25 28.64 2.26
CA SER A 206 -7.26 29.83 1.40
C SER A 206 -8.26 29.70 0.25
N ALA A 207 -8.46 28.49 -0.28
CA ALA A 207 -9.42 28.24 -1.35
C ALA A 207 -10.87 28.11 -0.89
N GLY A 208 -11.11 27.86 0.40
CA GLY A 208 -12.44 27.64 0.97
C GLY A 208 -13.29 28.91 1.14
N ALA A 209 -12.68 30.10 1.07
CA ALA A 209 -13.34 31.39 1.23
C ALA A 209 -12.88 32.39 0.15
N ALA A 210 -13.76 33.33 -0.22
CA ALA A 210 -13.45 34.34 -1.24
C ALA A 210 -12.28 35.24 -0.80
N GLU A 211 -12.28 35.65 0.47
CA GLU A 211 -11.23 36.48 1.05
C GLU A 211 -9.86 35.78 1.02
N GLY A 212 -9.83 34.45 1.18
CA GLY A 212 -8.60 33.67 1.11
C GLY A 212 -8.02 33.57 -0.30
N LEU A 213 -8.90 33.48 -1.31
CA LEU A 213 -8.49 33.50 -2.73
C LEU A 213 -7.94 34.87 -3.13
N ASP A 214 -8.58 35.94 -2.67
CA ASP A 214 -8.14 37.30 -2.94
C ASP A 214 -6.80 37.58 -2.26
N ALA A 215 -6.62 37.15 -1.01
CA ALA A 215 -5.35 37.24 -0.30
C ALA A 215 -4.21 36.50 -1.02
N ALA A 216 -4.48 35.29 -1.54
CA ALA A 216 -3.49 34.53 -2.32
C ALA A 216 -3.10 35.27 -3.61
N ARG A 217 -4.08 35.89 -4.30
CA ARG A 217 -3.81 36.69 -5.51
C ARG A 217 -3.06 37.97 -5.21
N ASP A 218 -3.36 38.63 -4.09
CA ASP A 218 -2.66 39.84 -3.64
C ASP A 218 -1.21 39.52 -3.27
N GLU A 219 -0.97 38.39 -2.60
CA GLU A 219 0.38 37.94 -2.28
C GLU A 219 1.20 37.68 -3.56
N VAL A 220 0.66 36.91 -4.51
CA VAL A 220 1.34 36.68 -5.81
C VAL A 220 1.63 38.00 -6.51
N ARG A 221 0.66 38.91 -6.59
CA ARG A 221 0.85 40.24 -7.21
C ARG A 221 1.94 41.05 -6.52
N ALA A 222 1.93 41.11 -5.19
CA ALA A 222 2.97 41.81 -4.42
C ALA A 222 4.37 41.23 -4.67
N HIS A 223 4.50 39.92 -4.90
CA HIS A 223 5.77 39.33 -5.31
C HIS A 223 6.19 39.73 -6.72
N LEU A 224 5.24 39.74 -7.68
CA LEU A 224 5.51 40.16 -9.05
C LEU A 224 5.86 41.67 -9.16
N GLU A 225 5.20 42.52 -8.37
CA GLU A 225 5.44 43.96 -8.31
C GLU A 225 6.84 44.30 -7.79
N ARG A 226 7.37 43.54 -6.82
CA ARG A 226 8.75 43.70 -6.34
C ARG A 226 9.79 43.42 -7.43
N ASP A 227 9.45 42.58 -8.39
CA ASP A 227 10.29 42.24 -9.53
C ASP A 227 10.00 43.14 -10.76
N GLY A 228 9.22 44.21 -10.58
CA GLY A 228 8.95 45.24 -11.60
C GLY A 228 7.79 44.95 -12.54
N ALA A 229 7.04 43.87 -12.32
CA ALA A 229 5.86 43.53 -13.12
C ALA A 229 4.59 44.21 -12.60
N SER A 230 3.67 44.57 -13.49
CA SER A 230 2.34 45.10 -13.12
C SER A 230 1.24 44.18 -13.62
N VAL A 231 0.44 43.63 -12.70
CA VAL A 231 -0.68 42.75 -13.03
C VAL A 231 -1.99 43.33 -12.50
N PRO A 232 -2.91 43.75 -13.39
CA PRO A 232 -4.19 44.31 -12.97
C PRO A 232 -5.02 43.31 -12.14
N ALA A 233 -5.79 43.84 -11.18
CA ALA A 233 -6.71 43.04 -10.39
C ALA A 233 -7.74 42.29 -11.27
N GLY A 234 -8.14 41.08 -10.85
CA GLY A 234 -9.15 40.27 -11.53
C GLY A 234 -8.68 39.59 -12.82
N ARG A 235 -7.41 39.74 -13.22
CA ARG A 235 -6.85 39.03 -14.36
C ARG A 235 -6.58 37.56 -14.04
N SER A 236 -6.78 36.70 -15.03
CA SER A 236 -6.52 35.25 -14.93
C SER A 236 -5.02 34.99 -14.81
N LEU A 237 -4.63 34.16 -13.85
CA LEU A 237 -3.24 33.77 -13.63
C LEU A 237 -3.05 32.29 -13.99
N VAL A 238 -2.09 32.00 -14.88
CA VAL A 238 -1.72 30.63 -15.24
C VAL A 238 -0.30 30.37 -14.76
N LEU A 239 -0.12 29.33 -13.95
CA LEU A 239 1.20 28.95 -13.45
C LEU A 239 1.87 27.98 -14.43
N TYR A 240 3.11 28.25 -14.82
CA TYR A 240 3.97 27.28 -15.47
C TYR A 240 5.10 26.86 -14.54
N ALA A 241 5.12 25.59 -14.14
CA ALA A 241 6.06 25.05 -13.16
C ALA A 241 6.77 23.80 -13.70
N PRO A 242 7.79 23.95 -14.56
CA PRO A 242 8.55 22.84 -15.12
C PRO A 242 9.49 22.20 -14.08
N THR A 243 9.78 20.91 -14.23
CA THR A 243 10.75 20.21 -13.37
C THR A 243 12.17 20.35 -13.89
N TRP A 244 13.17 20.19 -13.03
CA TRP A 244 14.57 20.33 -13.42
C TRP A 244 15.17 19.03 -13.97
N ARG A 245 16.04 19.11 -14.99
CA ARG A 245 16.56 18.00 -15.81
C ARG A 245 18.06 17.69 -15.64
N ASP A 246 18.62 17.50 -14.45
CA ASP A 246 19.99 16.91 -14.38
C ASP A 246 21.14 17.86 -14.78
N GLY A 247 20.84 19.07 -15.27
CA GLY A 247 21.80 19.96 -15.95
C GLY A 247 21.77 19.84 -17.47
N ALA A 248 20.91 18.97 -18.02
CA ALA A 248 20.59 18.94 -19.43
C ALA A 248 19.75 20.17 -19.83
N ALA A 249 19.79 20.52 -21.11
CA ALA A 249 18.91 21.53 -21.67
C ALA A 249 17.45 21.13 -21.42
N ASP A 250 16.65 22.07 -20.94
CA ASP A 250 15.23 21.85 -20.70
C ASP A 250 14.48 21.97 -22.05
N PRO A 251 13.93 20.87 -22.59
CA PRO A 251 13.24 20.89 -23.88
C PRO A 251 11.90 21.65 -23.82
N ALA A 252 11.48 22.06 -22.62
CA ALA A 252 10.30 22.86 -22.39
C ALA A 252 10.59 24.38 -22.40
N ILE A 253 11.85 24.80 -22.62
CA ILE A 253 12.20 26.19 -22.92
C ILE A 253 11.68 26.52 -24.34
N PRO A 254 10.80 27.51 -24.50
CA PRO A 254 10.24 27.83 -25.81
C PRO A 254 11.27 28.45 -26.74
N THR A 255 11.20 28.06 -28.01
CA THR A 255 11.83 28.77 -29.13
C THR A 255 11.22 30.16 -29.31
N SER A 256 11.83 31.04 -30.10
CA SER A 256 11.27 32.38 -30.38
C SER A 256 9.85 32.31 -30.96
N ALA A 257 9.58 31.36 -31.87
CA ALA A 257 8.25 31.16 -32.44
C ALA A 257 7.24 30.68 -31.38
N GLU A 258 7.63 29.78 -30.49
CA GLU A 258 6.77 29.33 -29.39
C GLU A 258 6.55 30.43 -28.35
N ALA A 259 7.54 31.29 -28.13
CA ALA A 259 7.40 32.46 -27.27
C ALA A 259 6.36 33.44 -27.82
N ASP A 260 6.31 33.65 -29.14
CA ASP A 260 5.27 34.45 -29.80
C ASP A 260 3.89 33.80 -29.64
N MET A 261 3.78 32.48 -29.83
CA MET A 261 2.52 31.75 -29.58
C MET A 261 2.03 31.88 -28.14
N ILE A 262 2.94 31.84 -27.16
CA ILE A 262 2.62 32.00 -25.73
C ILE A 262 2.15 33.43 -25.44
N ARG A 263 2.78 34.45 -26.04
CA ARG A 263 2.34 35.84 -25.90
C ARG A 263 0.95 36.05 -26.52
N GLU A 264 0.72 35.53 -27.72
CA GLU A 264 -0.57 35.63 -28.42
C GLU A 264 -1.71 34.99 -27.61
N ILE A 265 -1.50 33.81 -27.01
CA ILE A 265 -2.55 33.20 -26.18
C ILE A 265 -2.83 34.01 -24.90
N CYS A 266 -1.80 34.59 -24.28
CA CYS A 266 -1.98 35.44 -23.11
C CYS A 266 -2.79 36.70 -23.44
N GLU A 267 -2.57 37.28 -24.61
CA GLU A 267 -3.36 38.42 -25.11
C GLU A 267 -4.80 38.00 -25.41
N ARG A 268 -4.97 36.94 -26.21
CA ARG A 268 -6.29 36.45 -26.64
C ARG A 268 -7.20 36.07 -25.48
N THR A 269 -6.65 35.46 -24.43
CA THR A 269 -7.42 35.04 -23.25
C THR A 269 -7.41 36.09 -22.14
N GLY A 270 -6.64 37.16 -22.29
CA GLY A 270 -6.47 38.19 -21.29
C GLY A 270 -5.76 37.74 -20.00
N SER A 271 -5.11 36.57 -20.01
CA SER A 271 -4.40 35.99 -18.86
C SER A 271 -2.95 36.50 -18.74
N HIS A 272 -2.33 36.21 -17.59
CA HIS A 272 -0.89 36.34 -17.37
C HIS A 272 -0.28 34.97 -17.05
N LEU A 273 0.83 34.65 -17.71
CA LEU A 273 1.64 33.47 -17.42
C LEU A 273 2.62 33.82 -16.30
N VAL A 274 2.67 32.99 -15.26
CA VAL A 274 3.65 33.10 -14.17
C VAL A 274 4.53 31.87 -14.21
N ILE A 275 5.81 32.07 -14.49
CA ILE A 275 6.80 30.99 -14.63
C ILE A 275 7.51 30.80 -13.31
N ARG A 276 7.48 29.59 -12.77
CA ARG A 276 8.25 29.18 -11.60
C ARG A 276 9.38 28.23 -12.02
N PRO A 277 10.54 28.76 -12.46
CA PRO A 277 11.67 27.92 -12.81
C PRO A 277 12.28 27.30 -11.55
N HIS A 278 12.98 26.18 -11.73
CA HIS A 278 13.85 25.67 -10.68
C HIS A 278 14.98 26.69 -10.38
N PRO A 279 15.47 26.81 -9.13
CA PRO A 279 16.54 27.76 -8.80
C PRO A 279 17.81 27.66 -9.67
N LEU A 280 18.13 26.44 -10.14
CA LEU A 280 19.26 26.19 -11.06
C LEU A 280 18.95 26.45 -12.55
N GLY A 281 17.69 26.70 -12.91
CA GLY A 281 17.24 27.04 -14.26
C GLY A 281 16.93 28.53 -14.43
N ARG A 282 17.40 29.38 -13.50
CA ARG A 282 17.21 30.83 -13.56
C ARG A 282 17.86 31.40 -14.83
N GLY A 283 17.20 32.35 -15.48
CA GLY A 283 17.67 32.98 -16.73
C GLY A 283 17.22 32.25 -18.01
N ALA A 284 16.81 30.99 -17.90
CA ALA A 284 16.46 30.17 -19.07
C ALA A 284 15.19 30.65 -19.81
N TYR A 285 14.37 31.47 -19.16
CA TYR A 285 13.09 31.97 -19.68
C TYR A 285 13.11 33.48 -19.93
N ASP A 286 14.25 34.15 -19.83
CA ASP A 286 14.33 35.62 -19.90
C ASP A 286 13.80 36.17 -21.24
N GLY A 287 14.00 35.44 -22.35
CA GLY A 287 13.46 35.82 -23.66
C GLY A 287 11.93 35.71 -23.82
N LEU A 288 11.24 35.11 -22.84
CA LEU A 288 9.79 35.01 -22.81
C LEU A 288 9.14 36.11 -21.94
N ILE A 289 9.89 36.69 -21.00
CA ILE A 289 9.39 37.70 -20.05
C ILE A 289 8.88 38.95 -20.80
N GLY A 290 7.75 39.49 -20.36
CA GLY A 290 7.14 40.69 -20.90
C GLY A 290 5.88 41.07 -20.16
N ASP A 291 5.05 41.96 -20.72
CA ASP A 291 3.87 42.54 -20.05
C ASP A 291 2.90 41.50 -19.45
N ARG A 292 2.78 40.34 -20.11
CA ARG A 292 1.88 39.25 -19.71
C ARG A 292 2.59 37.99 -19.23
N VAL A 293 3.91 37.96 -19.21
CA VAL A 293 4.68 36.78 -18.80
C VAL A 293 5.70 37.16 -17.75
N HIS A 294 5.55 36.58 -16.57
CA HIS A 294 6.27 36.96 -15.36
C HIS A 294 7.04 35.79 -14.78
N VAL A 295 8.05 36.06 -13.97
CA VAL A 295 8.79 35.03 -13.23
C VAL A 295 8.46 35.15 -11.75
N LEU A 296 8.15 34.01 -11.12
CA LEU A 296 7.99 33.89 -9.67
C LEU A 296 9.01 32.86 -9.16
N GLY A 297 10.23 33.34 -8.95
CA GLY A 297 11.36 32.53 -8.50
C GLY A 297 11.21 32.03 -7.06
N SER A 298 11.87 30.91 -6.74
CA SER A 298 11.91 30.35 -5.38
C SER A 298 12.64 31.24 -4.36
N ASP A 299 13.46 32.17 -4.84
CA ASP A 299 14.13 33.20 -4.05
C ASP A 299 13.18 34.30 -3.57
N SER A 300 12.19 34.66 -4.39
CA SER A 300 11.13 35.61 -4.03
C SER A 300 10.05 34.94 -3.18
N LEU A 301 9.53 33.79 -3.63
CA LEU A 301 8.53 33.01 -2.91
C LEU A 301 8.98 31.56 -2.76
N ARG A 302 9.46 31.19 -1.57
CA ARG A 302 10.03 29.85 -1.31
C ARG A 302 8.98 28.74 -1.31
N ASP A 303 7.89 28.91 -0.56
CA ASP A 303 6.75 27.99 -0.53
C ASP A 303 5.59 28.56 -1.33
N ILE A 304 5.23 27.91 -2.44
CA ILE A 304 4.13 28.33 -3.31
C ILE A 304 2.78 27.74 -2.89
N THR A 305 2.79 26.67 -2.08
CA THR A 305 1.59 25.88 -1.77
C THR A 305 0.43 26.74 -1.24
N PRO A 306 0.65 27.69 -0.29
CA PRO A 306 -0.43 28.52 0.25
C PRO A 306 -1.11 29.42 -0.80
N VAL A 307 -0.37 29.83 -1.83
CA VAL A 307 -0.86 30.75 -2.87
C VAL A 307 -1.27 30.04 -4.16
N LEU A 308 -1.24 28.70 -4.21
CA LEU A 308 -1.71 27.96 -5.39
C LEU A 308 -3.17 28.31 -5.75
N GLY A 309 -3.98 28.71 -4.76
CA GLY A 309 -5.33 29.23 -4.96
C GLY A 309 -5.42 30.48 -5.84
N ALA A 310 -4.33 31.21 -6.06
CA ALA A 310 -4.29 32.38 -6.93
C ALA A 310 -4.42 32.05 -8.42
N PHE A 311 -4.04 30.83 -8.82
CA PHE A 311 -3.94 30.43 -10.22
C PHE A 311 -5.22 29.75 -10.72
N ASP A 312 -5.65 30.10 -11.93
CA ASP A 312 -6.83 29.55 -12.59
C ASP A 312 -6.53 28.25 -13.33
N ALA A 313 -5.27 28.02 -13.71
CA ALA A 313 -4.76 26.77 -14.29
C ALA A 313 -3.27 26.59 -14.00
N VAL A 314 -2.81 25.33 -14.05
CA VAL A 314 -1.37 24.98 -13.96
C VAL A 314 -0.94 24.24 -15.21
N ILE A 315 0.19 24.66 -15.77
CA ILE A 315 0.97 23.95 -16.80
C ILE A 315 2.19 23.35 -16.11
N THR A 316 2.36 22.04 -16.19
CA THR A 316 3.50 21.35 -15.56
C THR A 316 3.74 19.99 -16.20
N ASP A 317 4.83 19.31 -15.82
CA ASP A 317 5.35 18.11 -16.46
C ASP A 317 5.24 16.88 -15.55
N TYR A 318 6.20 16.68 -14.65
CA TYR A 318 6.30 15.54 -13.74
C TYR A 318 6.26 16.01 -12.28
N SER A 319 5.79 17.22 -12.04
CA SER A 319 5.83 17.87 -10.73
C SER A 319 4.69 17.42 -9.82
N SER A 320 5.00 17.23 -8.53
CA SER A 320 3.96 17.01 -7.51
C SER A 320 3.04 18.22 -7.32
N ILE A 321 3.41 19.41 -7.82
CA ILE A 321 2.57 20.61 -7.75
C ILE A 321 1.21 20.41 -8.42
N ALA A 322 1.14 19.59 -9.48
CA ALA A 322 -0.14 19.23 -10.11
C ALA A 322 -1.03 18.43 -9.14
N LEU A 323 -0.43 17.58 -8.32
CA LEU A 323 -1.17 16.80 -7.34
C LEU A 323 -1.73 17.70 -6.26
N ASP A 324 -0.95 18.65 -5.74
CA ASP A 324 -1.44 19.62 -4.74
C ASP A 324 -2.54 20.51 -5.33
N PHE A 325 -2.30 21.07 -6.51
CA PHE A 325 -3.26 21.92 -7.21
C PHE A 325 -4.57 21.21 -7.55
N SER A 326 -4.53 19.87 -7.72
CA SER A 326 -5.71 19.07 -7.99
C SER A 326 -6.80 19.18 -6.91
N VAL A 327 -6.42 19.51 -5.66
CA VAL A 327 -7.35 19.76 -4.54
C VAL A 327 -8.35 20.86 -4.87
N LEU A 328 -7.95 21.85 -5.68
CA LEU A 328 -8.81 22.96 -6.12
C LEU A 328 -9.82 22.55 -7.20
N GLY A 329 -9.67 21.36 -7.81
CA GLY A 329 -10.50 20.92 -8.93
C GLY A 329 -10.41 21.84 -10.15
N ARG A 330 -9.28 22.51 -10.34
CA ARG A 330 -9.02 23.46 -11.44
C ARG A 330 -8.19 22.83 -12.56
N PRO A 331 -8.22 23.37 -13.78
CA PRO A 331 -7.51 22.79 -14.92
C PRO A 331 -6.00 22.59 -14.72
N ILE A 332 -5.51 21.41 -15.11
CA ILE A 332 -4.09 21.03 -15.15
C ILE A 332 -3.75 20.62 -16.58
N ILE A 333 -2.76 21.27 -17.17
CA ILE A 333 -2.23 20.97 -18.50
C ILE A 333 -0.87 20.28 -18.33
N TRP A 334 -0.79 19.02 -18.74
CA TRP A 334 0.42 18.21 -18.63
C TRP A 334 1.31 18.38 -19.87
N PHE A 335 2.42 19.10 -19.73
CA PHE A 335 3.39 19.37 -20.79
C PHE A 335 4.66 18.54 -20.57
N ALA A 336 4.83 17.46 -21.35
CA ALA A 336 5.90 16.49 -21.19
C ALA A 336 6.63 16.22 -22.53
N PRO A 337 7.39 17.19 -23.06
CA PRO A 337 8.07 17.07 -24.35
C PRO A 337 9.07 15.90 -24.38
N ASP A 338 9.62 15.53 -23.23
CA ASP A 338 10.66 14.53 -23.03
C ASP A 338 10.17 13.20 -22.38
N LEU A 339 8.87 12.87 -22.42
CA LEU A 339 8.31 11.73 -21.66
C LEU A 339 9.05 10.41 -21.83
N GLU A 340 9.50 10.10 -23.05
CA GLU A 340 10.20 8.85 -23.36
C GLU A 340 11.59 8.82 -22.68
N GLN A 341 12.36 9.90 -22.83
CA GLN A 341 13.67 10.05 -22.20
C GLN A 341 13.56 10.12 -20.67
N TYR A 342 12.57 10.85 -20.15
CA TYR A 342 12.33 10.99 -18.71
C TYR A 342 11.92 9.66 -18.08
N GLY A 343 11.02 8.93 -18.74
CA GLY A 343 10.56 7.60 -18.32
C GLY A 343 11.70 6.58 -18.24
N GLY A 344 12.67 6.65 -19.16
CA GLY A 344 13.82 5.74 -19.20
C GLY A 344 14.89 5.98 -18.13
N THR A 345 15.02 7.20 -17.59
CA THR A 345 16.13 7.57 -16.69
C THR A 345 15.73 7.66 -15.22
N ARG A 346 14.74 8.48 -14.88
CA ARG A 346 14.30 8.70 -13.50
C ARG A 346 13.21 7.73 -13.06
N GLY A 347 12.39 7.31 -14.02
CA GLY A 347 11.28 6.39 -13.83
C GLY A 347 10.10 7.03 -13.09
N LEU A 348 8.90 6.82 -13.61
CA LEU A 348 7.64 7.13 -12.92
C LEU A 348 7.13 5.87 -12.21
N TYR A 349 6.31 6.05 -11.17
CA TYR A 349 5.61 4.90 -10.58
C TYR A 349 4.56 4.29 -11.51
N GLU A 350 4.08 5.08 -12.47
CA GLU A 350 3.14 4.66 -13.51
C GLU A 350 3.27 5.57 -14.75
N PRO A 351 2.74 5.17 -15.91
CA PRO A 351 2.73 6.04 -17.08
C PRO A 351 2.03 7.37 -16.79
N LEU A 352 2.61 8.50 -17.21
CA LEU A 352 2.04 9.82 -16.95
C LEU A 352 0.59 9.94 -17.46
N ALA A 353 0.28 9.32 -18.59
CA ALA A 353 -1.06 9.27 -19.17
C ALA A 353 -2.13 8.70 -18.21
N VAL A 354 -1.76 7.81 -17.28
CA VAL A 354 -2.69 7.30 -16.25
C VAL A 354 -3.05 8.40 -15.24
N THR A 355 -2.06 9.20 -14.83
CA THR A 355 -2.29 10.34 -13.92
C THR A 355 -3.00 11.49 -14.63
N ALA A 356 -2.62 11.74 -15.88
CA ALA A 356 -3.11 12.84 -16.71
C ALA A 356 -4.43 12.55 -17.44
N SER A 357 -5.11 11.45 -17.09
CA SER A 357 -6.37 11.03 -17.76
C SER A 357 -6.28 11.01 -19.30
N GLY A 358 -5.12 10.61 -19.82
CA GLY A 358 -4.80 10.53 -21.24
C GLY A 358 -4.36 11.84 -21.91
N ARG A 359 -4.47 13.00 -21.23
CA ARG A 359 -4.14 14.31 -21.81
C ARG A 359 -2.72 14.74 -21.48
N VAL A 360 -1.77 14.36 -22.33
CA VAL A 360 -0.36 14.76 -22.23
C VAL A 360 0.10 15.42 -23.53
N PHE A 361 0.54 16.66 -23.45
CA PHE A 361 1.01 17.47 -24.58
C PHE A 361 2.53 17.38 -24.72
N ARG A 362 3.03 17.36 -25.96
CA ARG A 362 4.45 17.16 -26.28
C ARG A 362 5.15 18.40 -26.82
N ASP A 363 4.39 19.42 -27.17
CA ASP A 363 4.87 20.68 -27.72
C ASP A 363 4.02 21.85 -27.18
N TRP A 364 4.52 23.07 -27.37
CA TRP A 364 3.82 24.28 -26.95
C TRP A 364 2.55 24.54 -27.77
N ALA A 365 2.48 24.11 -29.02
CA ALA A 365 1.28 24.27 -29.85
C ALA A 365 0.07 23.56 -29.22
N GLY A 366 0.24 22.31 -28.78
CA GLY A 366 -0.79 21.55 -28.08
C GLY A 366 -1.15 22.18 -26.72
N VAL A 367 -0.16 22.68 -25.97
CA VAL A 367 -0.39 23.39 -24.70
C VAL A 367 -1.22 24.65 -24.92
N VAL A 368 -0.89 25.46 -25.92
CA VAL A 368 -1.61 26.70 -26.26
C VAL A 368 -3.04 26.41 -26.73
N GLN A 369 -3.25 25.34 -27.52
CA GLN A 369 -4.59 24.91 -27.92
C GLN A 369 -5.43 24.47 -26.71
N ALA A 370 -4.85 23.67 -25.81
CA ALA A 370 -5.52 23.25 -24.58
C ALA A 370 -5.83 24.44 -23.66
N TRP A 371 -4.92 25.39 -23.55
CA TRP A 371 -5.14 26.62 -22.78
C TRP A 371 -6.28 27.45 -23.39
N ALA A 372 -6.29 27.64 -24.71
CA ALA A 372 -7.36 28.36 -25.40
C ALA A 372 -8.74 27.71 -25.14
N SER A 373 -8.79 26.38 -25.14
CA SER A 373 -10.05 25.64 -24.96
C SER A 373 -10.66 25.83 -23.57
N LEU A 374 -9.87 26.25 -22.56
CA LEU A 374 -10.39 26.54 -21.20
C LEU A 374 -11.40 27.69 -21.16
N SER A 375 -11.49 28.51 -22.22
CA SER A 375 -12.55 29.51 -22.39
C SER A 375 -13.92 28.88 -22.62
N ALA A 376 -13.98 27.66 -23.15
CA ALA A 376 -15.21 26.90 -23.34
C ALA A 376 -15.61 26.19 -22.03
N PRO A 377 -16.84 26.40 -21.51
CA PRO A 377 -17.28 25.81 -20.24
C PRO A 377 -17.21 24.27 -20.19
N GLY A 378 -17.49 23.61 -21.31
CA GLY A 378 -17.44 22.14 -21.42
C GLY A 378 -16.03 21.58 -21.25
N GLU A 379 -15.06 22.17 -21.93
CA GLU A 379 -13.64 21.80 -21.85
C GLU A 379 -13.08 22.10 -20.47
N ARG A 380 -13.31 23.31 -19.93
CA ARG A 380 -12.90 23.67 -18.56
C ARG A 380 -13.44 22.67 -17.54
N SER A 381 -14.69 22.25 -17.69
CA SER A 381 -15.32 21.25 -16.83
C SER A 381 -14.69 19.85 -16.99
N ALA A 382 -14.22 19.49 -18.18
CA ALA A 382 -13.50 18.24 -18.42
C ALA A 382 -12.14 18.21 -17.70
N PHE A 383 -11.32 19.25 -17.88
CA PHE A 383 -10.06 19.38 -17.15
C PHE A 383 -10.26 19.41 -15.62
N ALA A 384 -11.33 20.08 -15.15
CA ALA A 384 -11.69 20.09 -13.74
C ALA A 384 -12.09 18.70 -13.20
N ARG A 385 -12.77 17.86 -14.02
CA ARG A 385 -13.07 16.46 -13.65
C ARG A 385 -11.81 15.61 -13.55
N ASP A 386 -10.85 15.80 -14.45
CA ASP A 386 -9.56 15.09 -14.37
C ASP A 386 -8.80 15.48 -13.11
N ALA A 387 -8.74 16.78 -12.80
CA ALA A 387 -8.13 17.26 -11.56
C ALA A 387 -8.81 16.66 -10.32
N ARG A 388 -10.14 16.60 -10.27
CA ARG A 388 -10.86 15.92 -9.17
C ARG A 388 -10.52 14.43 -9.08
N THR A 389 -10.37 13.75 -10.21
CA THR A 389 -9.96 12.33 -10.26
C THR A 389 -8.56 12.13 -9.68
N ILE A 390 -7.64 13.05 -9.96
CA ILE A 390 -6.30 13.09 -9.34
C ILE A 390 -6.44 13.30 -7.82
N ALA A 391 -7.23 14.29 -7.40
CA ALA A 391 -7.44 14.58 -5.99
C ALA A 391 -8.04 13.38 -5.24
N ASP A 392 -9.03 12.68 -5.81
CA ASP A 392 -9.67 11.47 -5.25
C ASP A 392 -8.67 10.35 -5.02
N ARG A 393 -7.63 10.31 -5.84
CA ARG A 393 -6.59 9.30 -5.75
C ARG A 393 -5.45 9.64 -4.79
N PHE A 394 -5.09 10.92 -4.68
CA PHE A 394 -3.90 11.37 -3.95
C PHE A 394 -4.20 12.07 -2.63
N HIS A 395 -5.41 12.59 -2.44
CA HIS A 395 -5.84 13.39 -1.28
C HIS A 395 -7.09 12.81 -0.64
N VAL A 396 -6.90 11.89 0.31
CA VAL A 396 -8.00 11.26 1.04
C VAL A 396 -8.66 12.25 2.01
N HIS A 397 -7.88 13.15 2.60
CA HIS A 397 -8.39 14.19 3.49
C HIS A 397 -8.16 15.57 2.88
N ARG A 398 -9.26 16.31 2.67
CA ARG A 398 -9.26 17.68 2.08
C ARG A 398 -9.98 18.67 2.98
N ASP A 399 -9.96 18.42 4.29
CA ASP A 399 -10.65 19.19 5.32
C ASP A 399 -9.79 20.34 5.89
N GLY A 400 -8.52 20.43 5.46
CA GLY A 400 -7.57 21.42 5.97
C GLY A 400 -7.07 21.13 7.39
N ARG A 401 -7.21 19.89 7.88
CA ARG A 401 -6.88 19.46 9.25
C ARG A 401 -5.82 18.36 9.30
N SER A 402 -4.95 18.27 8.29
CA SER A 402 -3.93 17.21 8.21
C SER A 402 -2.84 17.38 9.27
N ALA A 403 -2.45 18.61 9.57
CA ALA A 403 -1.52 18.94 10.64
C ALA A 403 -2.01 18.43 12.01
N GLU A 404 -3.29 18.61 12.32
CA GLU A 404 -3.91 18.15 13.57
C GLU A 404 -3.91 16.62 13.65
N ARG A 405 -4.26 15.94 12.54
CA ARG A 405 -4.22 14.47 12.45
C ARG A 405 -2.79 13.93 12.63
N VAL A 406 -1.78 14.63 12.11
CA VAL A 406 -0.37 14.30 12.34
C VAL A 406 0.01 14.45 13.82
N LEU A 407 -0.37 15.55 14.49
CA LEU A 407 -0.09 15.74 15.92
C LEU A 407 -0.77 14.68 16.79
N ALA A 408 -2.03 14.35 16.49
CA ALA A 408 -2.76 13.29 17.15
C ALA A 408 -2.03 11.94 17.01
N GLU A 409 -1.54 11.60 15.81
CA GLU A 409 -0.79 10.36 15.59
C GLU A 409 0.56 10.38 16.32
N ILE A 410 1.27 11.51 16.34
CA ILE A 410 2.53 11.64 17.11
C ILE A 410 2.26 11.31 18.58
N ARG A 411 1.22 11.90 19.18
CA ARG A 411 0.85 11.63 20.58
C ARG A 411 0.45 10.18 20.79
N ARG A 412 -0.38 9.63 19.91
CA ARG A 412 -0.78 8.22 19.94
C ARG A 412 0.44 7.30 19.93
N LEU A 413 1.38 7.50 19.01
CA LEU A 413 2.61 6.71 18.93
C LEU A 413 3.53 6.91 20.15
N ARG A 414 3.37 7.99 20.92
CA ARG A 414 4.10 8.26 22.16
C ARG A 414 3.45 7.64 23.40
N THR A 415 2.18 7.23 23.30
CA THR A 415 1.45 6.53 24.37
C THR A 415 2.17 5.23 24.77
N PRO A 416 2.21 4.88 26.08
CA PRO A 416 2.75 3.60 26.54
C PRO A 416 2.10 2.41 25.84
N VAL A 417 2.90 1.41 25.49
CA VAL A 417 2.43 0.24 24.72
C VAL A 417 1.29 -0.53 25.41
N ALA A 418 1.27 -0.53 26.74
CA ALA A 418 0.25 -1.20 27.54
C ALA A 418 -1.13 -0.54 27.42
N GLU A 419 -1.19 0.73 27.04
CA GLU A 419 -2.43 1.51 26.88
C GLU A 419 -2.92 1.51 25.42
N LEU A 420 -2.11 1.04 24.47
CA LEU A 420 -2.48 1.01 23.04
C LEU A 420 -3.49 -0.10 22.71
N ILE A 421 -3.63 -1.10 23.58
CA ILE A 421 -4.44 -2.30 23.32
C ILE A 421 -5.19 -2.73 24.57
N ASP A 422 -6.31 -3.41 24.35
CA ASP A 422 -7.04 -4.18 25.34
C ASP A 422 -6.37 -5.56 25.49
N PRO A 423 -5.79 -5.91 26.66
CA PRO A 423 -5.15 -7.20 26.89
C PRO A 423 -6.10 -8.40 26.73
N GLU A 424 -7.40 -8.20 26.94
CA GLU A 424 -8.42 -9.22 26.75
C GLU A 424 -9.00 -9.21 25.32
N GLY A 425 -8.46 -8.41 24.41
CA GLY A 425 -8.81 -8.44 22.99
C GLY A 425 -8.33 -9.71 22.26
N VAL A 426 -8.77 -9.86 21.01
CA VAL A 426 -8.37 -10.97 20.13
C VAL A 426 -7.64 -10.40 18.91
N PHE A 427 -6.48 -10.96 18.57
CA PHE A 427 -5.72 -10.58 17.38
C PHE A 427 -5.85 -11.63 16.28
N PHE A 428 -6.17 -11.17 15.07
CA PHE A 428 -6.33 -12.00 13.88
C PHE A 428 -5.29 -11.64 12.83
N GLU A 429 -4.71 -12.66 12.18
CA GLU A 429 -3.81 -12.46 11.04
C GLU A 429 -3.95 -13.59 10.02
N SER A 430 -4.25 -13.21 8.77
CA SER A 430 -4.26 -14.12 7.63
C SER A 430 -3.15 -13.76 6.64
N PHE A 431 -2.34 -14.74 6.26
CA PHE A 431 -1.27 -14.64 5.26
C PHE A 431 -0.32 -13.46 5.49
N TYR A 432 0.14 -13.29 6.74
CA TYR A 432 0.98 -12.17 7.19
C TYR A 432 0.32 -10.79 7.06
N GLY A 433 -1.02 -10.72 7.17
CA GLY A 433 -1.82 -9.50 7.09
C GLY A 433 -2.17 -9.09 5.65
N ARG A 434 -1.80 -9.89 4.65
CA ARG A 434 -2.07 -9.59 3.23
C ARG A 434 -3.55 -9.71 2.87
N GLN A 435 -4.32 -10.43 3.67
CA GLN A 435 -5.75 -10.60 3.48
C GLN A 435 -6.47 -10.63 4.82
N VAL A 436 -7.75 -10.24 4.77
CA VAL A 436 -8.73 -10.45 5.84
C VAL A 436 -9.63 -11.58 5.36
N SER A 437 -9.25 -12.83 5.66
CA SER A 437 -9.85 -14.03 5.05
C SER A 437 -9.60 -15.31 5.84
N CYS A 438 -10.02 -16.45 5.28
CA CYS A 438 -9.71 -17.80 5.74
C CYS A 438 -10.29 -18.13 7.14
N ASN A 439 -9.75 -19.16 7.80
CA ASN A 439 -10.19 -19.62 9.12
C ASN A 439 -10.22 -18.49 10.17
N PRO A 440 -9.25 -17.56 10.24
CA PRO A 440 -9.32 -16.43 11.16
C PRO A 440 -10.55 -15.54 10.95
N LEU A 441 -11.00 -15.32 9.70
CA LEU A 441 -12.20 -14.51 9.42
C LEU A 441 -13.49 -15.21 9.87
N ALA A 442 -13.61 -16.50 9.62
CA ALA A 442 -14.77 -17.26 10.10
C ALA A 442 -14.83 -17.30 11.64
N LEU A 443 -13.68 -17.46 12.31
CA LEU A 443 -13.61 -17.40 13.76
C LEU A 443 -13.92 -16.00 14.31
N ASP A 444 -13.46 -14.94 13.64
CA ASP A 444 -13.79 -13.57 14.00
C ASP A 444 -15.31 -13.32 13.95
N ARG A 445 -15.99 -13.81 12.91
CA ARG A 445 -17.46 -13.71 12.79
C ARG A 445 -18.18 -14.40 13.94
N GLU A 446 -17.77 -15.62 14.31
CA GLU A 446 -18.38 -16.34 15.43
C GLU A 446 -18.07 -15.70 16.79
N ILE A 447 -16.84 -15.19 16.97
CA ILE A 447 -16.46 -14.45 18.19
C ILE A 447 -17.26 -13.14 18.29
N ALA A 448 -17.40 -12.38 17.20
CA ALA A 448 -18.19 -11.15 17.18
C ALA A 448 -19.66 -11.41 17.52
N ARG A 449 -20.23 -12.54 17.04
CA ARG A 449 -21.60 -12.94 17.32
C ARG A 449 -21.83 -13.27 18.80
N ARG A 450 -20.87 -13.92 19.46
CA ARG A 450 -21.00 -14.38 20.86
C ARG A 450 -20.46 -13.39 21.90
N PHE A 451 -19.53 -12.54 21.50
CA PHE A 451 -18.82 -11.59 22.36
C PHE A 451 -18.74 -10.23 21.67
N PRO A 452 -19.89 -9.53 21.49
CA PRO A 452 -19.94 -8.28 20.73
C PRO A 452 -19.04 -7.18 21.31
N ASP A 453 -18.84 -7.16 22.63
CA ASP A 453 -18.00 -6.17 23.34
C ASP A 453 -16.50 -6.51 23.31
N ARG A 454 -16.12 -7.65 22.73
CA ARG A 454 -14.73 -8.08 22.68
C ARG A 454 -13.99 -7.26 21.63
N THR A 455 -12.89 -6.61 22.04
CA THR A 455 -12.01 -5.90 21.10
C THR A 455 -11.37 -6.88 20.12
N ARG A 456 -11.54 -6.66 18.82
CA ARG A 456 -11.03 -7.53 17.75
C ARG A 456 -10.06 -6.75 16.88
N TYR A 457 -8.80 -7.18 16.83
CA TYR A 457 -7.72 -6.54 16.09
C TYR A 457 -7.37 -7.36 14.84
N TRP A 458 -7.27 -6.71 13.69
CA TRP A 458 -6.90 -7.37 12.43
C TRP A 458 -5.58 -6.86 11.88
N SER A 459 -4.65 -7.77 11.64
CA SER A 459 -3.40 -7.49 10.93
C SER A 459 -3.68 -7.18 9.46
N VAL A 460 -3.27 -5.99 9.00
CA VAL A 460 -3.42 -5.56 7.60
C VAL A 460 -2.12 -4.98 7.05
N THR A 461 -1.91 -5.06 5.74
CA THR A 461 -0.73 -4.49 5.06
C THR A 461 -1.02 -3.18 4.34
N SER A 462 -2.28 -2.82 4.18
CA SER A 462 -2.74 -1.59 3.53
C SER A 462 -4.04 -1.10 4.16
N GLU A 463 -4.22 0.22 4.18
CA GLU A 463 -5.45 0.92 4.55
C GLU A 463 -6.63 0.59 3.63
N ARG A 464 -6.35 0.04 2.44
CA ARG A 464 -7.37 -0.40 1.47
C ARG A 464 -8.08 -1.69 1.89
N GLN A 465 -7.52 -2.43 2.86
CA GLN A 465 -8.10 -3.67 3.33
C GLN A 465 -9.22 -3.39 4.34
N SER A 466 -10.45 -3.77 3.98
CA SER A 466 -11.57 -3.74 4.92
C SER A 466 -11.45 -4.86 5.95
N VAL A 467 -11.76 -4.53 7.21
CA VAL A 467 -11.88 -5.49 8.32
C VAL A 467 -13.35 -5.68 8.69
N PRO A 468 -13.73 -6.77 9.37
CA PRO A 468 -15.12 -6.99 9.74
C PRO A 468 -15.64 -5.87 10.65
N SER A 469 -16.93 -5.55 10.54
CA SER A 469 -17.56 -4.48 11.31
C SER A 469 -17.24 -4.60 12.80
N GLY A 470 -16.88 -3.50 13.46
CA GLY A 470 -16.47 -3.45 14.87
C GLY A 470 -15.03 -3.92 15.16
N ALA A 471 -14.29 -4.41 14.17
CA ALA A 471 -12.88 -4.73 14.34
C ALA A 471 -11.96 -3.54 14.01
N ILE A 472 -10.75 -3.57 14.56
CA ILE A 472 -9.76 -2.50 14.46
C ILE A 472 -8.60 -2.96 13.56
N PRO A 473 -8.35 -2.29 12.41
CA PRO A 473 -7.23 -2.62 11.55
C PRO A 473 -5.90 -2.15 12.16
N LEU A 474 -4.89 -3.02 12.19
CA LEU A 474 -3.54 -2.74 12.66
C LEU A 474 -2.54 -3.00 11.53
N LEU A 475 -1.90 -1.92 11.06
CA LEU A 475 -0.89 -2.01 10.00
C LEU A 475 0.35 -2.77 10.46
N VAL A 476 0.74 -3.80 9.70
CA VAL A 476 1.88 -4.68 9.98
C VAL A 476 3.15 -3.89 10.27
N GLY A 477 3.84 -4.24 11.35
CA GLY A 477 5.08 -3.61 11.79
C GLY A 477 4.91 -2.23 12.45
N GLY A 478 3.67 -1.77 12.65
CA GLY A 478 3.36 -0.59 13.47
C GLY A 478 3.46 -0.89 14.97
N ARG A 479 3.49 0.17 15.79
CA ARG A 479 3.62 0.05 17.26
C ARG A 479 2.44 -0.69 17.88
N GLU A 480 1.23 -0.35 17.48
CA GLU A 480 -0.02 -0.97 17.94
C GLU A 480 -0.10 -2.43 17.51
N TRP A 481 0.39 -2.74 16.30
CA TRP A 481 0.46 -4.12 15.82
C TRP A 481 1.41 -4.97 16.67
N PHE A 482 2.58 -4.44 17.03
CA PHE A 482 3.48 -5.11 17.97
C PHE A 482 2.89 -5.20 19.38
N ALA A 483 2.19 -4.15 19.82
CA ALA A 483 1.50 -4.10 21.10
C ALA A 483 0.45 -5.22 21.18
N ALA A 484 -0.43 -5.31 20.19
CA ALA A 484 -1.49 -6.32 20.13
C ALA A 484 -0.89 -7.72 20.16
N ARG A 485 0.07 -8.02 19.27
CA ARG A 485 0.69 -9.35 19.24
C ARG A 485 1.30 -9.76 20.58
N ARG A 486 1.91 -8.83 21.33
CA ARG A 486 2.54 -9.13 22.63
C ARG A 486 1.56 -9.10 23.80
N GLY A 487 0.53 -8.26 23.71
CA GLY A 487 -0.32 -7.88 24.82
C GLY A 487 -1.59 -8.71 24.92
N VAL A 488 -2.24 -9.04 23.81
CA VAL A 488 -3.53 -9.74 23.83
C VAL A 488 -3.41 -11.16 24.35
N ARG A 489 -4.49 -11.67 24.94
CA ARG A 489 -4.59 -13.04 25.45
C ARG A 489 -4.69 -14.07 24.33
N LEU A 490 -5.39 -13.77 23.24
CA LEU A 490 -5.65 -14.71 22.15
C LEU A 490 -5.18 -14.17 20.80
N LEU A 491 -4.32 -14.94 20.13
CA LEU A 491 -3.93 -14.73 18.73
C LEU A 491 -4.47 -15.88 17.89
N ILE A 492 -5.15 -15.55 16.79
CA ILE A 492 -5.65 -16.49 15.80
C ILE A 492 -4.95 -16.17 14.48
N VAL A 493 -4.06 -17.06 14.04
CA VAL A 493 -3.21 -16.85 12.86
C VAL A 493 -3.22 -18.07 11.96
N ASN A 494 -3.02 -17.89 10.66
CA ASN A 494 -3.04 -19.00 9.69
C ASN A 494 -1.68 -19.30 9.02
N ASP A 495 -0.61 -18.62 9.45
CA ASP A 495 0.75 -18.79 8.92
C ASP A 495 1.78 -18.56 10.04
N TRP A 496 3.07 -18.66 9.72
CA TRP A 496 4.18 -18.45 10.64
C TRP A 496 4.19 -17.04 11.24
N LEU A 497 4.69 -16.94 12.47
CA LEU A 497 4.75 -15.67 13.18
C LEU A 497 6.07 -14.96 12.89
N ARG A 498 6.02 -14.00 11.96
CA ARG A 498 7.18 -13.16 11.57
C ARG A 498 7.57 -12.16 12.67
N TYR A 499 8.69 -11.47 12.46
CA TYR A 499 9.21 -10.38 13.31
C TYR A 499 9.65 -10.82 14.71
N GLY A 500 10.22 -12.02 14.81
CA GLY A 500 10.84 -12.49 16.06
C GLY A 500 9.85 -12.62 17.22
N PHE A 501 8.57 -12.88 16.92
CA PHE A 501 7.52 -13.03 17.91
C PHE A 501 7.91 -14.05 19.01
N ARG A 502 7.59 -13.70 20.25
CA ARG A 502 7.74 -14.55 21.42
C ARG A 502 6.42 -14.52 22.19
N ARG A 503 5.85 -15.70 22.43
CA ARG A 503 4.62 -15.85 23.21
C ARG A 503 4.88 -15.50 24.67
N ARG A 504 4.04 -14.66 25.28
CA ARG A 504 4.10 -14.38 26.73
C ARG A 504 3.44 -15.50 27.54
N ARG A 505 3.71 -15.55 28.85
CA ARG A 505 2.97 -16.46 29.75
C ARG A 505 1.48 -16.09 29.74
N GLY A 506 0.62 -17.10 29.69
CA GLY A 506 -0.84 -16.95 29.66
C GLY A 506 -1.44 -16.52 28.31
N GLN A 507 -0.62 -16.31 27.27
CA GLN A 507 -1.10 -16.02 25.92
C GLN A 507 -1.33 -17.32 25.14
N VAL A 508 -2.47 -17.39 24.46
CA VAL A 508 -2.88 -18.49 23.59
C VAL A 508 -2.70 -18.07 22.14
N VAL A 509 -2.06 -18.94 21.37
CA VAL A 509 -1.84 -18.77 19.93
C VAL A 509 -2.46 -19.97 19.25
N LEU A 510 -3.62 -19.75 18.60
CA LEU A 510 -4.28 -20.71 17.73
C LEU A 510 -3.71 -20.56 16.32
N GLN A 511 -2.97 -21.57 15.88
CA GLN A 511 -2.52 -21.69 14.50
C GLN A 511 -3.60 -22.44 13.71
N THR A 512 -4.25 -21.77 12.77
CA THR A 512 -5.36 -22.36 12.01
C THR A 512 -4.89 -23.11 10.76
N TRP A 513 -3.66 -22.84 10.31
CA TRP A 513 -3.19 -23.20 8.97
C TRP A 513 -4.19 -22.76 7.88
N HIS A 514 -4.00 -23.23 6.65
CA HIS A 514 -4.75 -22.72 5.50
C HIS A 514 -5.03 -23.78 4.42
N GLY A 515 -5.10 -25.06 4.80
CA GLY A 515 -5.48 -26.13 3.88
C GLY A 515 -4.94 -27.50 4.29
N THR A 516 -5.66 -28.54 3.86
CA THR A 516 -5.19 -29.93 3.97
C THR A 516 -3.97 -30.16 3.07
N MET A 517 -2.99 -30.91 3.58
CA MET A 517 -1.70 -31.09 2.93
C MET A 517 -1.75 -32.22 1.90
N LEU A 518 -1.75 -31.87 0.61
CA LEU A 518 -1.42 -32.82 -0.46
C LEU A 518 0.10 -33.03 -0.53
N LYS A 519 0.85 -31.93 -0.55
CA LYS A 519 2.31 -31.90 -0.80
C LYS A 519 3.09 -32.10 0.50
N HIS A 520 4.28 -32.71 0.44
CA HIS A 520 5.15 -32.72 1.61
C HIS A 520 5.64 -31.30 1.95
N LEU A 521 5.48 -30.93 3.22
CA LEU A 521 5.88 -29.64 3.76
C LEU A 521 6.87 -29.81 4.91
N ALA A 522 7.59 -28.72 5.23
CA ALA A 522 8.45 -28.65 6.40
C ALA A 522 9.41 -29.85 6.52
N LEU A 523 9.32 -30.65 7.60
CA LEU A 523 10.18 -31.83 7.83
C LEU A 523 9.88 -33.02 6.92
N GLY A 524 8.70 -33.06 6.29
CA GLY A 524 8.33 -34.13 5.35
C GLY A 524 9.01 -34.01 4.00
N ARG A 525 9.66 -32.86 3.69
CA ARG A 525 10.38 -32.68 2.43
C ARG A 525 11.63 -33.56 2.37
N PRO A 526 12.06 -33.98 1.16
CA PRO A 526 13.36 -34.63 1.01
C PRO A 526 14.50 -33.66 1.36
N ARG A 527 15.58 -34.18 1.95
CA ARG A 527 16.86 -33.47 2.17
C ARG A 527 16.76 -32.16 2.99
N VAL A 528 15.99 -32.15 4.08
CA VAL A 528 15.84 -30.96 4.96
C VAL A 528 17.11 -30.70 5.79
N SER A 529 17.71 -29.51 5.64
CA SER A 529 18.91 -29.11 6.39
C SER A 529 18.69 -29.01 7.90
N LEU A 530 19.74 -29.26 8.70
CA LEU A 530 19.69 -29.17 10.17
C LEU A 530 19.17 -27.81 10.66
N ARG A 531 19.60 -26.72 10.02
CA ARG A 531 19.12 -25.36 10.31
C ARG A 531 17.60 -25.25 10.18
N THR A 532 17.04 -25.81 9.11
CA THR A 532 15.59 -25.82 8.86
C THR A 532 14.85 -26.67 9.89
N ARG A 533 15.40 -27.84 10.25
CA ARG A 533 14.83 -28.69 11.32
C ARG A 533 14.74 -27.96 12.65
N ILE A 534 15.80 -27.25 13.03
CA ILE A 534 15.83 -26.42 14.26
C ILE A 534 14.82 -25.27 14.16
N ALA A 535 14.74 -24.60 13.00
CA ALA A 535 13.81 -23.50 12.80
C ALA A 535 12.34 -23.95 12.94
N ILE A 536 11.96 -25.08 12.33
CA ILE A 536 10.59 -25.63 12.43
C ILE A 536 10.24 -25.97 13.88
N ARG A 537 11.14 -26.66 14.61
CA ARG A 537 10.91 -26.98 16.03
C ARG A 537 10.84 -25.74 16.92
N ARG A 538 11.58 -24.67 16.59
CA ARG A 538 11.50 -23.40 17.33
C ARG A 538 10.20 -22.66 17.03
N GLU A 539 9.74 -22.70 15.79
CA GLU A 539 8.49 -22.07 15.38
C GLU A 539 7.29 -22.82 15.98
N SER A 540 7.28 -24.15 15.94
CA SER A 540 6.16 -24.96 16.46
C SER A 540 5.87 -24.74 17.94
N ARG A 541 6.91 -24.45 18.73
CA ARG A 541 6.81 -24.10 20.15
C ARG A 541 6.17 -22.73 20.44
N ARG A 542 6.00 -21.89 19.41
CA ARG A 542 5.32 -20.58 19.55
C ARG A 542 3.80 -20.71 19.52
N TRP A 543 3.29 -21.80 18.95
CA TRP A 543 1.85 -22.07 18.88
C TRP A 543 1.41 -22.82 20.14
N SER A 544 0.19 -22.51 20.57
CA SER A 544 -0.44 -23.15 21.74
C SER A 544 -1.36 -24.27 21.29
N LEU A 545 -2.15 -23.99 20.26
CA LEU A 545 -3.14 -24.86 19.66
C LEU A 545 -2.92 -24.88 18.14
N MET A 546 -3.24 -26.00 17.51
CA MET A 546 -3.26 -26.15 16.05
C MET A 546 -4.65 -26.59 15.62
N LEU A 547 -5.24 -25.95 14.61
CA LEU A 547 -6.46 -26.41 13.99
C LEU A 547 -6.15 -27.51 12.97
N SER A 548 -7.00 -28.52 12.90
CA SER A 548 -6.94 -29.56 11.88
C SER A 548 -8.32 -29.81 11.27
N GLN A 549 -8.35 -29.97 9.96
CA GLN A 549 -9.57 -30.29 9.22
C GLN A 549 -9.96 -31.76 9.36
N ASN A 550 -8.96 -32.66 9.41
CA ASN A 550 -9.14 -34.11 9.28
C ASN A 550 -7.97 -34.90 9.91
N PRO A 551 -8.13 -36.22 10.13
CA PRO A 551 -7.08 -37.08 10.67
C PRO A 551 -5.76 -37.05 9.89
N HIS A 552 -5.83 -36.98 8.55
CA HIS A 552 -4.65 -36.87 7.69
C HIS A 552 -3.82 -35.62 8.01
N SER A 553 -4.47 -34.46 8.10
CA SER A 553 -3.82 -33.20 8.46
C SER A 553 -3.26 -33.25 9.87
N THR A 554 -3.97 -33.88 10.81
CA THR A 554 -3.51 -34.10 12.19
C THR A 554 -2.17 -34.85 12.19
N GLU A 555 -2.08 -35.97 11.48
CA GLU A 555 -0.85 -36.74 11.33
C GLU A 555 0.28 -35.89 10.71
N GLN A 556 -0.03 -35.18 9.64
CA GLN A 556 0.96 -34.32 8.96
C GLN A 556 1.45 -33.17 9.87
N PHE A 557 0.61 -32.58 10.71
CA PHE A 557 1.06 -31.56 11.67
C PHE A 557 1.98 -32.15 12.75
N ARG A 558 1.74 -33.39 13.18
CA ARG A 558 2.63 -34.13 14.09
C ARG A 558 3.97 -34.40 13.43
N ALA A 559 3.98 -34.96 12.23
CA ALA A 559 5.19 -35.39 11.53
C ALA A 559 5.95 -34.21 10.88
N SER A 560 5.31 -33.51 9.94
CA SER A 560 5.94 -32.48 9.11
C SER A 560 6.29 -31.21 9.89
N TYR A 561 5.46 -30.80 10.86
CA TYR A 561 5.69 -29.58 11.64
C TYR A 561 6.26 -29.83 13.05
N ALA A 562 6.45 -31.09 13.44
CA ALA A 562 6.89 -31.48 14.78
C ALA A 562 6.09 -30.75 15.88
N PHE A 563 4.77 -30.61 15.67
CA PHE A 563 3.90 -29.95 16.63
C PHE A 563 3.46 -30.94 17.70
N THR A 564 3.91 -30.71 18.93
CA THR A 564 3.63 -31.57 20.08
C THR A 564 2.51 -31.04 20.97
N GLY A 565 1.98 -29.84 20.68
CA GLY A 565 0.87 -29.25 21.42
C GLY A 565 -0.47 -29.90 21.09
N GLU A 566 -1.54 -29.29 21.56
CA GLU A 566 -2.89 -29.78 21.33
C GLU A 566 -3.39 -29.42 19.92
N ILE A 567 -3.99 -30.40 19.24
CA ILE A 567 -4.59 -30.23 17.91
C ILE A 567 -6.11 -30.30 18.07
N LEU A 568 -6.81 -29.27 17.59
CA LEU A 568 -8.26 -29.21 17.49
C LEU A 568 -8.67 -29.76 16.12
N GLU A 569 -8.96 -31.05 16.06
CA GLU A 569 -9.52 -31.67 14.87
C GLU A 569 -11.03 -31.45 14.84
N THR A 570 -11.46 -30.36 14.19
CA THR A 570 -12.84 -29.85 14.28
C THR A 570 -13.44 -29.48 12.93
N GLY A 571 -12.71 -29.68 11.84
CA GLY A 571 -13.00 -29.08 10.54
C GLY A 571 -12.43 -27.67 10.43
N TYR A 572 -12.60 -27.05 9.27
CA TYR A 572 -12.17 -25.69 8.99
C TYR A 572 -13.34 -24.69 9.06
N PRO A 573 -13.27 -23.69 9.96
CA PRO A 573 -14.27 -22.61 10.06
C PRO A 573 -14.56 -21.90 8.74
N ARG A 574 -13.58 -21.76 7.83
CA ARG A 574 -13.80 -21.11 6.52
C ARG A 574 -14.74 -21.90 5.61
N ASP A 575 -14.85 -23.21 5.83
CA ASP A 575 -15.67 -24.12 5.02
C ASP A 575 -17.09 -24.23 5.57
N ASP A 576 -17.40 -23.60 6.73
CA ASP A 576 -18.76 -23.59 7.28
C ASP A 576 -19.78 -23.01 6.28
N ARG A 577 -19.39 -21.96 5.53
CA ARG A 577 -20.22 -21.37 4.47
C ARG A 577 -20.51 -22.36 3.33
N LEU A 578 -19.56 -23.23 3.00
CA LEU A 578 -19.73 -24.25 1.96
C LEU A 578 -20.73 -25.31 2.41
N ALA A 579 -20.56 -25.81 3.63
CA ALA A 579 -21.43 -26.84 4.20
C ALA A 579 -22.87 -26.33 4.39
N GLN A 580 -23.04 -25.10 4.91
CA GLN A 580 -24.35 -24.48 5.08
C GLN A 580 -25.06 -24.17 3.76
N ALA A 581 -24.33 -24.09 2.65
CA ALA A 581 -24.92 -23.92 1.33
C ALA A 581 -25.49 -25.24 0.78
N ILE A 582 -25.28 -26.39 1.41
CA ILE A 582 -25.83 -27.67 0.95
C ILE A 582 -27.29 -27.82 1.40
N ALA A 583 -28.18 -28.12 0.44
CA ALA A 583 -29.59 -28.45 0.66
C ALA A 583 -29.86 -29.85 0.07
N GLY A 584 -29.96 -30.86 0.96
CA GLY A 584 -30.04 -32.26 0.55
C GLY A 584 -28.73 -32.72 -0.08
N GLU A 585 -28.78 -33.12 -1.35
CA GLU A 585 -27.59 -33.54 -2.12
C GLU A 585 -27.03 -32.45 -3.04
N THR A 586 -27.66 -31.27 -3.08
CA THR A 586 -27.35 -30.20 -4.02
C THR A 586 -26.98 -28.90 -3.33
N VAL A 587 -26.26 -28.02 -4.01
CA VAL A 587 -25.96 -26.68 -3.51
C VAL A 587 -27.20 -25.78 -3.64
N ASN A 588 -27.53 -25.04 -2.60
CA ASN A 588 -28.61 -24.07 -2.57
C ASN A 588 -28.44 -23.03 -3.71
N PRO A 589 -29.38 -22.95 -4.67
CA PRO A 589 -29.28 -22.04 -5.81
C PRO A 589 -29.17 -20.56 -5.40
N VAL A 590 -29.73 -20.17 -4.25
CA VAL A 590 -29.61 -18.80 -3.72
C VAL A 590 -28.16 -18.50 -3.36
N ALA A 591 -27.47 -19.43 -2.68
CA ALA A 591 -26.08 -19.26 -2.29
C ALA A 591 -25.15 -19.14 -3.51
N VAL A 592 -25.41 -19.94 -4.55
CA VAL A 592 -24.70 -19.86 -5.84
C VAL A 592 -24.92 -18.50 -6.50
N ARG A 593 -26.17 -18.03 -6.59
CA ARG A 593 -26.49 -16.71 -7.18
C ARG A 593 -25.82 -15.56 -6.44
N LEU A 594 -25.80 -15.58 -5.11
CA LEU A 594 -25.12 -14.57 -4.31
C LEU A 594 -23.60 -14.61 -4.56
N ALA A 595 -23.00 -15.80 -4.61
CA ALA A 595 -21.58 -15.94 -4.91
C ALA A 595 -21.20 -15.46 -6.31
N ARG A 596 -22.04 -15.73 -7.33
CA ARG A 596 -21.87 -15.22 -8.70
C ARG A 596 -21.99 -13.70 -8.76
N ALA A 597 -22.97 -13.13 -8.06
CA ALA A 597 -23.15 -11.69 -7.98
C ALA A 597 -21.97 -10.99 -7.30
N GLU A 598 -21.43 -11.55 -6.21
CA GLU A 598 -20.21 -11.06 -5.54
C GLU A 598 -19.00 -11.01 -6.49
N LEU A 599 -18.93 -11.92 -7.47
CA LEU A 599 -17.84 -11.99 -8.47
C LEU A 599 -18.14 -11.21 -9.75
N GLY A 600 -19.33 -10.60 -9.89
CA GLY A 600 -19.73 -9.91 -11.12
C GLY A 600 -20.04 -10.85 -12.29
N VAL A 601 -20.38 -12.11 -12.01
CA VAL A 601 -20.75 -13.10 -13.03
C VAL A 601 -22.22 -12.90 -13.45
N PRO A 602 -22.55 -12.86 -14.76
CA PRO A 602 -23.93 -12.77 -15.21
C PRO A 602 -24.78 -13.99 -14.83
N VAL A 603 -26.08 -13.76 -14.60
CA VAL A 603 -26.99 -14.75 -13.99
C VAL A 603 -27.29 -15.97 -14.87
N ASP A 604 -27.15 -15.84 -16.18
CA ASP A 604 -27.46 -16.83 -17.22
C ASP A 604 -26.24 -17.68 -17.62
N LYS A 605 -25.06 -17.39 -17.06
CA LYS A 605 -23.81 -18.05 -17.46
C LYS A 605 -23.49 -19.25 -16.59
N ARG A 606 -22.87 -20.24 -17.21
CA ARG A 606 -22.15 -21.31 -16.51
C ARG A 606 -20.78 -20.83 -16.08
N VAL A 607 -20.29 -21.35 -14.96
CA VAL A 607 -19.05 -20.91 -14.34
C VAL A 607 -18.07 -22.06 -14.25
N LEU A 608 -16.96 -21.92 -14.95
CA LEU A 608 -15.78 -22.75 -14.76
C LEU A 608 -14.78 -21.96 -13.90
N VAL A 609 -14.48 -22.46 -12.71
CA VAL A 609 -13.40 -21.88 -11.89
C VAL A 609 -12.09 -22.55 -12.26
N TYR A 610 -11.04 -21.76 -12.49
CA TYR A 610 -9.67 -22.26 -12.61
C TYR A 610 -8.81 -21.76 -11.45
N ALA A 611 -8.29 -22.68 -10.65
CA ALA A 611 -7.50 -22.38 -9.45
C ALA A 611 -6.22 -23.24 -9.37
N PRO A 612 -5.18 -22.92 -10.16
CA PRO A 612 -3.94 -23.70 -10.20
C PRO A 612 -3.01 -23.41 -9.02
N THR A 613 -2.06 -24.31 -8.78
CA THR A 613 -0.99 -24.09 -7.82
C THR A 613 0.19 -23.35 -8.40
N TRP A 614 0.85 -22.58 -7.53
CA TRP A 614 2.09 -21.93 -7.87
C TRP A 614 3.23 -22.94 -8.10
N ARG A 615 3.95 -22.80 -9.22
CA ARG A 615 5.13 -23.59 -9.59
C ARG A 615 6.42 -22.89 -9.14
N ASP A 616 7.39 -23.66 -8.65
CA ASP A 616 8.67 -23.12 -8.12
C ASP A 616 9.60 -22.56 -9.23
N ARG A 617 9.23 -22.65 -10.52
CA ARG A 617 10.09 -22.31 -11.69
C ARG A 617 10.07 -20.85 -12.15
N GLY A 618 9.47 -19.91 -11.41
CA GLY A 618 9.52 -18.50 -11.81
C GLY A 618 8.72 -17.53 -10.94
N VAL A 619 8.89 -16.24 -11.28
CA VAL A 619 8.11 -15.11 -10.72
C VAL A 619 6.83 -14.86 -11.52
N THR A 620 6.66 -15.54 -12.66
CA THR A 620 5.50 -15.47 -13.55
C THR A 620 4.46 -16.49 -13.14
N LEU A 621 3.19 -16.09 -13.28
CA LEU A 621 2.10 -17.04 -13.31
C LEU A 621 2.30 -17.98 -14.52
N VAL A 622 2.39 -19.27 -14.26
CA VAL A 622 2.39 -20.28 -15.33
C VAL A 622 0.92 -20.64 -15.55
N ASP A 623 0.33 -20.07 -16.59
CA ASP A 623 -1.02 -20.40 -17.05
C ASP A 623 -0.93 -21.37 -18.23
N ASP A 624 -0.58 -22.62 -17.95
CA ASP A 624 -0.48 -23.68 -18.98
C ASP A 624 -1.84 -23.99 -19.62
N LEU A 625 -2.94 -23.62 -18.95
CA LEU A 625 -4.30 -23.82 -19.45
C LEU A 625 -4.72 -22.71 -20.42
N ASP A 626 -4.06 -21.56 -20.40
CA ASP A 626 -4.42 -20.35 -21.16
C ASP A 626 -5.89 -19.98 -20.97
N VAL A 627 -6.17 -19.30 -19.85
CA VAL A 627 -7.55 -18.96 -19.41
C VAL A 627 -8.35 -18.24 -20.49
N ARG A 628 -7.69 -17.39 -21.31
CA ARG A 628 -8.35 -16.65 -22.39
C ARG A 628 -8.79 -17.60 -23.50
N ARG A 629 -7.89 -18.45 -23.97
CA ARG A 629 -8.23 -19.44 -25.00
C ARG A 629 -9.22 -20.49 -24.48
N LEU A 630 -9.18 -20.84 -23.19
CA LEU A 630 -10.19 -21.69 -22.58
C LEU A 630 -11.58 -21.05 -22.66
N ALA A 631 -11.69 -19.77 -22.29
CA ALA A 631 -12.94 -19.03 -22.39
C ALA A 631 -13.45 -18.95 -23.84
N GLU A 632 -12.56 -18.74 -24.82
CA GLU A 632 -12.91 -18.77 -26.25
C GLU A 632 -13.46 -20.13 -26.71
N GLN A 633 -12.83 -21.25 -26.29
CA GLN A 633 -13.26 -22.59 -26.68
C GLN A 633 -14.59 -23.02 -26.01
N LEU A 634 -14.85 -22.57 -24.79
CA LEU A 634 -16.11 -22.86 -24.09
C LEU A 634 -17.29 -22.09 -24.70
N GLY A 635 -17.03 -20.91 -25.27
CA GLY A 635 -18.03 -20.07 -25.93
C GLY A 635 -18.88 -19.24 -24.95
N GLU A 636 -19.85 -18.52 -25.50
CA GLU A 636 -20.63 -17.48 -24.80
C GLU A 636 -21.50 -18.00 -23.64
N GLU A 637 -21.74 -19.31 -23.54
CA GLU A 637 -22.50 -19.90 -22.42
C GLU A 637 -21.69 -19.88 -21.10
N TRP A 638 -20.36 -19.81 -21.18
CA TRP A 638 -19.46 -19.94 -20.05
C TRP A 638 -18.74 -18.65 -19.69
N VAL A 639 -18.48 -18.50 -18.40
CA VAL A 639 -17.54 -17.53 -17.83
C VAL A 639 -16.45 -18.31 -17.10
N VAL A 640 -15.19 -17.94 -17.35
CA VAL A 640 -14.05 -18.51 -16.62
C VAL A 640 -13.68 -17.59 -15.48
N VAL A 641 -13.76 -18.11 -14.26
CA VAL A 641 -13.32 -17.41 -13.05
C VAL A 641 -11.92 -17.91 -12.68
N ALA A 642 -10.90 -17.09 -12.94
CA ALA A 642 -9.52 -17.43 -12.61
C ALA A 642 -9.15 -16.96 -11.21
N ARG A 643 -8.54 -17.84 -10.40
CA ARG A 643 -8.03 -17.51 -9.07
C ARG A 643 -6.58 -17.92 -8.91
N GLY A 644 -5.69 -16.95 -8.98
CA GLY A 644 -4.27 -17.12 -8.67
C GLY A 644 -4.02 -17.46 -7.19
N HIS A 645 -2.91 -18.14 -6.92
CA HIS A 645 -2.47 -18.48 -5.56
C HIS A 645 -2.20 -17.22 -4.71
N THR A 646 -2.26 -17.34 -3.38
CA THR A 646 -1.96 -16.23 -2.44
C THR A 646 -0.56 -15.64 -2.52
N ARG A 647 0.34 -16.33 -3.23
CA ARG A 647 1.71 -15.91 -3.48
C ARG A 647 1.87 -15.16 -4.80
N THR A 648 0.87 -15.24 -5.68
CA THR A 648 0.88 -14.65 -7.02
C THR A 648 -0.08 -13.48 -7.22
N HIS A 649 -0.79 -13.03 -6.17
CA HIS A 649 -1.70 -11.85 -6.23
C HIS A 649 -1.09 -10.56 -6.78
N ALA A 650 0.24 -10.44 -6.80
CA ALA A 650 0.94 -9.26 -7.31
C ALA A 650 1.25 -9.32 -8.83
N PHE A 651 0.96 -10.43 -9.52
CA PHE A 651 1.58 -10.72 -10.84
C PHE A 651 0.64 -10.82 -12.05
N GLY A 652 -0.67 -10.58 -11.95
CA GLY A 652 -1.49 -10.53 -13.16
C GLY A 652 -2.97 -10.27 -12.94
N THR A 653 -3.52 -9.40 -13.79
CA THR A 653 -4.95 -9.28 -14.14
C THR A 653 -5.26 -10.33 -15.20
N TYR A 654 -6.03 -11.36 -14.87
CA TYR A 654 -6.60 -12.29 -15.85
C TYR A 654 -7.70 -11.64 -16.72
N SER A 655 -8.14 -10.45 -16.33
CA SER A 655 -9.21 -9.70 -16.98
C SER A 655 -8.96 -9.54 -18.48
N ASP A 656 -10.02 -9.74 -19.25
CA ASP A 656 -10.08 -9.45 -20.69
C ASP A 656 -11.16 -8.39 -20.96
N ALA A 657 -11.05 -7.71 -22.11
CA ALA A 657 -12.01 -6.68 -22.51
C ALA A 657 -13.39 -7.26 -22.89
N GLY A 658 -13.47 -8.58 -23.12
CA GLY A 658 -14.69 -9.29 -23.53
C GLY A 658 -15.59 -9.72 -22.38
N GLY A 659 -15.17 -9.58 -21.12
CA GLY A 659 -15.98 -9.92 -19.94
C GLY A 659 -16.22 -11.42 -19.73
N ARG A 660 -15.49 -12.29 -20.45
CA ARG A 660 -15.61 -13.75 -20.35
C ARG A 660 -14.66 -14.35 -19.33
N VAL A 661 -13.67 -13.58 -18.89
CA VAL A 661 -12.74 -13.95 -17.83
C VAL A 661 -12.91 -13.01 -16.63
N VAL A 662 -13.27 -13.59 -15.49
CA VAL A 662 -13.33 -12.90 -14.20
C VAL A 662 -12.07 -13.22 -13.41
N ASP A 663 -11.30 -12.20 -13.04
CA ASP A 663 -10.15 -12.37 -12.16
C ASP A 663 -10.59 -12.30 -10.68
N ALA A 664 -10.73 -13.46 -10.07
CA ALA A 664 -11.05 -13.63 -8.65
C ALA A 664 -9.81 -13.79 -7.77
N SER A 665 -8.60 -13.51 -8.28
CA SER A 665 -7.36 -13.63 -7.50
C SER A 665 -7.43 -12.75 -6.26
N GLN A 666 -7.81 -11.48 -6.39
CA GLN A 666 -7.87 -10.57 -5.24
C GLN A 666 -9.10 -10.77 -4.35
N HIS A 667 -10.03 -11.65 -4.72
CA HIS A 667 -11.23 -11.89 -3.92
C HIS A 667 -10.86 -12.53 -2.57
N PRO A 668 -11.27 -11.96 -1.42
CA PRO A 668 -10.79 -12.39 -0.11
C PRO A 668 -11.33 -13.77 0.29
N ASP A 669 -12.55 -14.11 -0.12
CA ASP A 669 -13.22 -15.35 0.27
C ASP A 669 -13.09 -16.42 -0.83
N VAL A 670 -12.44 -17.54 -0.49
CA VAL A 670 -12.32 -18.70 -1.40
C VAL A 670 -13.63 -19.47 -1.48
N SER A 671 -14.44 -19.44 -0.43
CA SER A 671 -15.72 -20.15 -0.37
C SER A 671 -16.71 -19.55 -1.36
N THR A 672 -16.69 -18.23 -1.57
CA THR A 672 -17.44 -17.56 -2.65
C THR A 672 -17.03 -18.10 -4.02
N VAL A 673 -15.73 -18.26 -4.28
CA VAL A 673 -15.25 -18.76 -5.57
C VAL A 673 -15.69 -20.22 -5.80
N ILE A 674 -15.57 -21.06 -4.79
CA ILE A 674 -16.02 -22.47 -4.86
C ILE A 674 -17.54 -22.56 -5.09
N LEU A 675 -18.35 -21.75 -4.40
CA LEU A 675 -19.81 -21.75 -4.54
C LEU A 675 -20.29 -21.22 -5.90
N ALA A 676 -19.53 -20.34 -6.53
CA ALA A 676 -19.89 -19.83 -7.85
C ALA A 676 -19.75 -20.89 -8.96
N ALA A 677 -18.85 -21.87 -8.76
CA ALA A 677 -18.46 -22.86 -9.75
C ALA A 677 -19.55 -23.89 -10.07
N ASP A 678 -19.85 -24.08 -11.36
CA ASP A 678 -20.50 -25.30 -11.83
C ASP A 678 -19.48 -26.45 -11.93
N VAL A 679 -18.22 -26.13 -12.27
CA VAL A 679 -17.08 -27.05 -12.25
C VAL A 679 -15.82 -26.32 -11.80
N LEU A 680 -15.02 -26.98 -10.96
CA LEU A 680 -13.73 -26.49 -10.49
C LEU A 680 -12.60 -27.23 -11.22
N VAL A 681 -11.79 -26.49 -11.96
CA VAL A 681 -10.54 -26.97 -12.53
C VAL A 681 -9.40 -26.56 -11.60
N THR A 682 -8.64 -27.53 -11.12
CA THR A 682 -7.46 -27.29 -10.30
C THR A 682 -6.37 -28.29 -10.66
N ASP A 683 -5.26 -28.27 -9.92
CA ASP A 683 -4.16 -29.21 -10.06
C ASP A 683 -3.83 -29.82 -8.68
N TYR A 684 -2.67 -29.51 -8.12
CA TYR A 684 -2.19 -29.97 -6.82
C TYR A 684 -2.58 -29.02 -5.69
N SER A 685 -3.68 -28.26 -5.82
CA SER A 685 -4.08 -27.21 -4.87
C SER A 685 -4.87 -27.75 -3.70
N SER A 686 -4.61 -27.25 -2.48
CA SER A 686 -5.41 -27.65 -1.31
C SER A 686 -6.88 -27.23 -1.39
N ILE A 687 -7.25 -26.37 -2.35
CA ILE A 687 -8.64 -25.98 -2.59
C ILE A 687 -9.55 -27.18 -2.91
N MET A 688 -8.98 -28.28 -3.45
CA MET A 688 -9.74 -29.50 -3.76
C MET A 688 -10.36 -30.15 -2.51
N PHE A 689 -9.72 -29.99 -1.34
CA PHE A 689 -10.24 -30.52 -0.08
C PHE A 689 -11.42 -29.68 0.42
N ASP A 690 -11.33 -28.36 0.30
CA ASP A 690 -12.41 -27.42 0.65
C ASP A 690 -13.61 -27.60 -0.31
N ALA A 691 -13.37 -27.75 -1.62
CA ALA A 691 -14.40 -27.93 -2.64
C ALA A 691 -15.18 -29.25 -2.51
N ALA A 692 -14.61 -30.24 -1.84
CA ALA A 692 -15.32 -31.48 -1.51
C ALA A 692 -16.52 -31.22 -0.58
N VAL A 693 -16.46 -30.16 0.25
CA VAL A 693 -17.55 -29.79 1.17
C VAL A 693 -18.80 -29.33 0.40
N SER A 694 -18.62 -28.56 -0.68
CA SER A 694 -19.72 -28.07 -1.52
C SER A 694 -20.18 -29.07 -2.58
N ARG A 695 -19.57 -30.28 -2.64
CA ARG A 695 -19.85 -31.29 -3.68
C ARG A 695 -19.71 -30.75 -5.10
N THR A 696 -18.83 -29.78 -5.31
CA THR A 696 -18.58 -29.19 -6.64
C THR A 696 -17.85 -30.22 -7.51
N PRO A 697 -18.29 -30.49 -8.76
CA PRO A 697 -17.53 -31.34 -9.68
C PRO A 697 -16.12 -30.80 -9.89
N MET A 698 -15.11 -31.68 -9.83
CA MET A 698 -13.70 -31.30 -9.95
C MET A 698 -13.06 -31.96 -11.18
N LEU A 699 -12.27 -31.17 -11.92
CA LEU A 699 -11.37 -31.63 -12.97
C LEU A 699 -9.94 -31.27 -12.57
N PHE A 700 -9.00 -32.20 -12.75
CA PHE A 700 -7.60 -31.98 -12.37
C PHE A 700 -6.74 -31.81 -13.61
N PHE A 701 -6.38 -30.57 -13.95
CA PHE A 701 -5.49 -30.27 -15.07
C PHE A 701 -4.03 -30.39 -14.62
N VAL A 702 -3.40 -31.53 -14.94
CA VAL A 702 -2.11 -31.96 -14.41
C VAL A 702 -1.14 -32.40 -15.52
N PRO A 703 -0.85 -31.54 -16.53
CA PRO A 703 0.02 -31.89 -17.66
C PRO A 703 1.46 -32.23 -17.23
N ASP A 704 1.86 -31.81 -16.04
CA ASP A 704 3.20 -31.98 -15.47
C ASP A 704 3.28 -33.03 -14.34
N LEU A 705 2.27 -33.88 -14.18
CA LEU A 705 2.13 -34.81 -13.04
C LEU A 705 3.38 -35.65 -12.75
N PRO A 706 4.00 -36.34 -13.73
CA PRO A 706 5.21 -37.12 -13.46
C PRO A 706 6.35 -36.25 -12.94
N ALA A 707 6.54 -35.07 -13.52
CA ALA A 707 7.58 -34.15 -13.10
C ALA A 707 7.31 -33.56 -11.70
N TYR A 708 6.05 -33.24 -11.39
CA TYR A 708 5.65 -32.63 -10.13
C TYR A 708 5.81 -33.59 -8.95
N ARG A 709 5.31 -34.82 -9.11
CA ARG A 709 5.39 -35.90 -8.12
C ARG A 709 6.84 -36.25 -7.78
N ASP A 710 7.66 -36.45 -8.81
CA ASP A 710 8.98 -37.07 -8.64
C ASP A 710 10.10 -36.06 -8.36
N ARG A 711 9.93 -34.78 -8.71
CA ARG A 711 11.03 -33.80 -8.68
C ARG A 711 10.80 -32.58 -7.80
N GLU A 712 9.56 -32.15 -7.57
CA GLU A 712 9.30 -30.89 -6.84
C GLU A 712 9.09 -31.09 -5.34
N ARG A 713 7.99 -31.76 -4.95
CA ARG A 713 7.57 -31.83 -3.54
C ARG A 713 7.10 -33.19 -3.07
N GLY A 714 6.73 -34.10 -3.98
CA GLY A 714 6.07 -35.36 -3.63
C GLY A 714 4.68 -35.16 -3.00
N PHE A 715 3.90 -36.24 -2.95
CA PHE A 715 2.57 -36.26 -2.35
C PHE A 715 2.55 -37.11 -1.08
N THR A 716 1.71 -36.72 -0.14
CA THR A 716 1.52 -37.40 1.15
C THR A 716 0.70 -38.69 1.04
N PHE A 717 0.07 -38.93 -0.11
CA PHE A 717 -0.67 -40.14 -0.48
C PHE A 717 -0.69 -40.28 -2.01
N ASP A 718 -1.22 -41.40 -2.51
CA ASP A 718 -1.32 -41.69 -3.94
C ASP A 718 -2.47 -40.90 -4.59
N PHE A 719 -2.16 -39.67 -5.00
CA PHE A 719 -3.14 -38.77 -5.62
C PHE A 719 -3.71 -39.31 -6.93
N GLU A 720 -2.91 -40.05 -7.72
CA GLU A 720 -3.34 -40.53 -9.03
C GLU A 720 -4.48 -41.54 -8.91
N ARG A 721 -4.38 -42.42 -7.91
CA ARG A 721 -5.41 -43.42 -7.62
C ARG A 721 -6.63 -42.84 -6.91
N GLU A 722 -6.42 -41.83 -6.07
CA GLU A 722 -7.43 -41.37 -5.10
C GLU A 722 -8.16 -40.10 -5.52
N ALA A 723 -7.80 -39.49 -6.66
CA ALA A 723 -8.41 -38.23 -7.11
C ALA A 723 -9.95 -38.35 -7.24
N PRO A 724 -10.72 -37.36 -6.72
CA PRO A 724 -12.19 -37.38 -6.75
C PRO A 724 -12.77 -36.97 -8.11
N GLY A 725 -11.97 -37.02 -9.18
CA GLY A 725 -12.31 -36.53 -10.51
C GLY A 725 -11.19 -36.86 -11.51
N PRO A 726 -11.45 -36.65 -12.82
CA PRO A 726 -10.52 -37.04 -13.86
C PRO A 726 -9.24 -36.21 -13.84
N LEU A 727 -8.11 -36.89 -14.09
CA LEU A 727 -6.80 -36.28 -14.33
C LEU A 727 -6.64 -36.02 -15.82
N LEU A 728 -6.46 -34.77 -16.19
CA LEU A 728 -6.46 -34.27 -17.56
C LEU A 728 -5.12 -33.61 -17.87
N ASP A 729 -4.57 -33.86 -19.05
CA ASP A 729 -3.28 -33.32 -19.50
C ASP A 729 -3.42 -32.28 -20.62
N SER A 730 -4.64 -32.04 -21.11
CA SER A 730 -4.92 -31.13 -22.20
C SER A 730 -6.14 -30.26 -21.94
N ARG A 731 -6.10 -29.03 -22.48
CA ARG A 731 -7.22 -28.08 -22.41
C ARG A 731 -8.46 -28.60 -23.14
N ASP A 732 -8.28 -29.29 -24.25
CA ASP A 732 -9.40 -29.85 -25.02
C ASP A 732 -10.17 -30.89 -24.19
N ALA A 733 -9.48 -31.71 -23.40
CA ALA A 733 -10.13 -32.62 -22.46
C ALA A 733 -10.91 -31.87 -21.38
N VAL A 734 -10.39 -30.75 -20.85
CA VAL A 734 -11.14 -29.89 -19.91
C VAL A 734 -12.43 -29.37 -20.54
N VAL A 735 -12.36 -28.88 -21.78
CA VAL A 735 -13.52 -28.37 -22.52
C VAL A 735 -14.54 -29.47 -22.79
N GLU A 736 -14.11 -30.67 -23.18
CA GLU A 736 -14.98 -31.83 -23.39
C GLU A 736 -15.78 -32.17 -22.12
N HIS A 737 -15.10 -32.26 -20.98
CA HIS A 737 -15.73 -32.58 -19.70
C HIS A 737 -16.68 -31.48 -19.22
N ALA A 738 -16.31 -30.21 -19.43
CA ALA A 738 -17.18 -29.07 -19.13
C ALA A 738 -18.46 -29.10 -19.99
N ARG A 739 -18.34 -29.37 -21.30
CA ARG A 739 -19.50 -29.51 -22.20
C ARG A 739 -20.37 -30.71 -21.85
N ALA A 740 -19.77 -31.86 -21.50
CA ALA A 740 -20.52 -33.01 -21.03
C ALA A 740 -21.32 -32.70 -19.76
N LEU A 741 -20.73 -31.94 -18.82
CA LEU A 741 -21.43 -31.43 -17.64
C LEU A 741 -22.53 -30.43 -18.00
N ALA A 742 -22.33 -29.56 -18.99
CA ALA A 742 -23.37 -28.65 -19.44
C ALA A 742 -24.60 -29.40 -19.98
N SER A 743 -24.36 -30.42 -20.82
CA SER A 743 -25.42 -31.19 -21.49
C SER A 743 -26.17 -32.12 -20.54
N ALA A 744 -25.46 -32.82 -19.64
CA ALA A 744 -26.04 -33.88 -18.82
C ALA A 744 -26.10 -33.54 -17.32
N GLY A 745 -25.58 -32.39 -16.88
CA GLY A 745 -25.51 -32.06 -15.46
C GLY A 745 -24.82 -33.15 -14.64
N ARG A 746 -25.39 -33.49 -13.48
CA ARG A 746 -24.86 -34.57 -12.62
C ARG A 746 -24.95 -35.97 -13.25
N ASP A 747 -25.69 -36.11 -14.35
CA ASP A 747 -25.77 -37.34 -15.14
C ASP A 747 -24.67 -37.48 -16.20
N ALA A 748 -23.70 -36.56 -16.25
CA ALA A 748 -22.51 -36.78 -17.07
C ALA A 748 -21.79 -38.07 -16.64
N ALA A 749 -21.38 -38.89 -17.62
CA ALA A 749 -20.81 -40.22 -17.36
C ALA A 749 -19.59 -40.17 -16.43
N TRP A 750 -18.72 -39.17 -16.60
CA TRP A 750 -17.56 -38.98 -15.74
C TRP A 750 -17.97 -38.60 -14.30
N VAL A 751 -18.98 -37.75 -14.12
CA VAL A 751 -19.46 -37.36 -12.78
C VAL A 751 -20.00 -38.58 -12.02
N ARG A 752 -20.81 -39.42 -12.66
CA ARG A 752 -21.30 -40.66 -12.06
C ARG A 752 -20.17 -41.65 -11.78
N GLY A 753 -19.21 -41.79 -12.71
CA GLY A 753 -18.06 -42.68 -12.56
C GLY A 753 -17.19 -42.34 -11.35
N PHE A 754 -17.07 -41.05 -11.01
CA PHE A 754 -16.28 -40.57 -9.87
C PHE A 754 -17.10 -40.34 -8.59
N ALA A 755 -18.41 -40.60 -8.57
CA ALA A 755 -19.26 -40.31 -7.40
C ALA A 755 -18.79 -41.04 -6.13
N GLY A 756 -18.40 -42.32 -6.25
CA GLY A 756 -17.84 -43.08 -5.12
C GLY A 756 -16.53 -42.50 -4.60
N ALA A 757 -15.59 -42.21 -5.50
CA ALA A 757 -14.31 -41.59 -5.16
C ALA A 757 -14.48 -40.21 -4.51
N ALA A 758 -15.44 -39.41 -4.98
CA ALA A 758 -15.76 -38.11 -4.38
C ALA A 758 -16.33 -38.23 -2.96
N GLU A 759 -17.18 -39.22 -2.69
CA GLU A 759 -17.71 -39.49 -1.34
C GLU A 759 -16.62 -40.02 -0.40
N GLU A 760 -15.77 -40.93 -0.85
CA GLU A 760 -14.61 -41.41 -0.08
C GLU A 760 -13.64 -40.26 0.25
N TRP A 761 -13.37 -39.39 -0.74
CA TRP A 761 -12.56 -38.20 -0.55
C TRP A 761 -13.12 -37.26 0.51
N ARG A 762 -14.44 -36.99 0.44
CA ARG A 762 -15.14 -36.16 1.42
C ARG A 762 -15.10 -36.78 2.82
N ALA A 763 -15.40 -38.08 2.93
CA ALA A 763 -15.36 -38.79 4.20
C ALA A 763 -13.96 -38.77 4.83
N ARG A 764 -12.90 -38.83 4.02
CA ARG A 764 -11.51 -38.81 4.50
C ARG A 764 -11.03 -37.40 4.86
N PHE A 765 -11.30 -36.41 4.02
CA PHE A 765 -10.67 -35.09 4.12
C PHE A 765 -11.57 -33.97 4.63
N ALA A 766 -12.89 -34.17 4.67
CA ALA A 766 -13.84 -33.22 5.25
C ALA A 766 -14.84 -33.88 6.22
N PRO A 767 -14.42 -34.81 7.11
CA PRO A 767 -15.35 -35.54 7.98
C PRO A 767 -16.07 -34.63 9.00
N HIS A 768 -15.47 -33.49 9.31
CA HIS A 768 -15.95 -32.57 10.34
C HIS A 768 -16.49 -31.25 9.75
N ASP A 769 -16.51 -31.06 8.44
CA ASP A 769 -16.95 -29.80 7.81
C ASP A 769 -18.48 -29.81 7.60
N ASP A 770 -19.20 -29.74 8.72
CA ASP A 770 -20.67 -29.84 8.82
C ASP A 770 -21.38 -28.48 8.95
N GLY A 771 -20.65 -27.37 8.77
CA GLY A 771 -21.19 -26.02 8.93
C GLY A 771 -21.11 -25.46 10.35
N ARG A 772 -20.46 -26.18 11.28
CA ARG A 772 -20.33 -25.78 12.70
C ARG A 772 -18.90 -25.84 13.23
N ALA A 773 -17.89 -25.84 12.36
CA ALA A 773 -16.49 -25.88 12.77
C ALA A 773 -16.09 -24.63 13.57
N ALA A 774 -16.53 -23.44 13.17
CA ALA A 774 -16.29 -22.21 13.91
C ALA A 774 -16.82 -22.28 15.35
N VAL A 775 -18.04 -22.83 15.52
CA VAL A 775 -18.67 -23.00 16.84
C VAL A 775 -17.84 -23.92 17.71
N ARG A 776 -17.46 -25.11 17.20
CA ARG A 776 -16.62 -26.07 17.94
C ARG A 776 -15.29 -25.46 18.38
N VAL A 777 -14.63 -24.71 17.50
CA VAL A 777 -13.35 -24.04 17.84
C VAL A 777 -13.55 -22.98 18.91
N VAL A 778 -14.59 -22.15 18.82
CA VAL A 778 -14.87 -21.13 19.84
C VAL A 778 -15.23 -21.76 21.18
N ASP A 779 -16.01 -22.84 21.20
CA ASP A 779 -16.30 -23.61 22.43
C ASP A 779 -15.02 -24.19 23.03
N ALA A 780 -14.13 -24.73 22.19
CA ALA A 780 -12.83 -25.22 22.63
C ALA A 780 -11.96 -24.10 23.24
N LEU A 781 -11.99 -22.90 22.67
CA LEU A 781 -11.28 -21.73 23.20
C LEU A 781 -11.86 -21.27 24.55
N ILE A 782 -13.19 -21.31 24.72
CA ILE A 782 -13.86 -21.00 26.00
C ILE A 782 -13.48 -22.02 27.07
N ALA A 783 -13.55 -23.32 26.76
CA ALA A 783 -13.21 -24.39 27.71
C ALA A 783 -11.77 -24.30 28.23
N ARG A 784 -10.85 -23.76 27.41
CA ARG A 784 -9.45 -23.53 27.76
C ARG A 784 -9.19 -22.17 28.42
N GLY A 785 -10.24 -21.39 28.65
CA GLY A 785 -10.15 -20.02 29.15
C GLY A 785 -9.36 -19.11 28.22
N ALA A 786 -9.28 -19.37 26.92
CA ALA A 786 -8.74 -18.40 25.96
C ALA A 786 -9.76 -17.29 25.66
N LEU A 787 -11.04 -17.60 25.82
CA LEU A 787 -12.19 -16.70 25.81
C LEU A 787 -12.96 -16.87 27.13
N PRO A 788 -13.71 -15.85 27.61
CA PRO A 788 -14.52 -15.99 28.81
C PRO A 788 -15.75 -16.88 28.56
N GLN A 789 -16.40 -17.30 29.65
CA GLN A 789 -17.73 -17.90 29.56
C GLN A 789 -18.76 -16.87 29.05
N PRO A 790 -19.74 -17.27 28.21
CA PRO A 790 -20.81 -16.39 27.76
C PRO A 790 -21.54 -15.74 28.94
N GLY A 791 -21.83 -14.43 28.84
CA GLY A 791 -22.55 -13.67 29.89
C GLY A 791 -21.68 -13.09 31.01
N ALA A 792 -20.43 -13.51 31.17
CA ALA A 792 -19.54 -13.00 32.23
C ALA A 792 -19.06 -11.55 32.03
N ILE A 793 -19.24 -10.98 30.82
CA ILE A 793 -18.76 -9.63 30.47
C ILE A 793 -19.71 -8.53 31.02
N ALA A 794 -20.99 -8.85 31.23
CA ALA A 794 -22.00 -7.90 31.73
C ALA A 794 -21.87 -7.57 33.24
N ALA A 795 -21.03 -8.27 33.98
CA ALA A 795 -20.92 -8.15 35.45
C ALA A 795 -19.75 -7.25 35.92
N ARG A 796 -19.09 -6.51 35.02
CA ARG A 796 -18.03 -5.55 35.36
C ARG A 796 -18.31 -4.18 34.71
N GLY A 797 -19.50 -3.65 34.99
CA GLY A 797 -19.84 -2.25 34.78
C GLY A 797 -19.60 -1.46 36.06
#